data_AF-A0A7C8UZ85-F1
#
_entry.id   AF-A0A7C8UZ85-F1
#
_cell.length_a   1.000
_cell.length_b   1.000
_cell.length_c   1.000
_cell.angle_alpha   90.00
_cell.angle_beta   90.00
_cell.angle_gamma   90.00
#
_symmetry.space_group_name_H-M   'P 1'
#
loop_
_entity.id
_entity.type
_entity.pdbx_description
1 polymer ?
#
loop_
_entity_poly.entity_id
_entity_poly.type
_entity_poly.pdbx_seq_one_letter_code
_entity_poly.pdbx_strand_id
1 'polypeptide(L)'
;MQTLTPGLSSQGGRTSATSSVVVPNAVVATNDSSIVSKRSVEKLYVPDRAGHLLRHFVPKFQRRSPLINRGYWLRMELVKQTVEEFLSSNTGVTKHLVNLGCGFDPLPLHYLRQYPGVDFIDVDYPQSIRRKAEIIQNTPELNGLLIDPQYSVDLDTIMISSANYTAIGTDLRDLCKFDEILRARCQANDETLFISEVAITYMSVEDADSLIKWAAQFPGAKFALIEQILPASEKHPFAKTMLSHFRKIQSALQNIGKYPSLTSQVKRFHTYGWSSVVACDFYGAWCNLVSTEQKSFVESVEAFDEWEDFVSFGQHYFFLYASSRIPDGKHMSLSTREWLGGSRITTQEIVEPDVKSLQNSQVPTLTASLEYRKYWQPGFDRRKFGAAAKLSDGAAIYYGGMDTKSRSSMTYIFDDTHMKVSRIDSNPQPAPRMCHTLTNFGNRRVLLVGGRGNPKSALADCWLFNGSVWARVQDLPNGRYRHSATHISIEGEDRVLVFGGRGNGNEVYNTWVIWSEPNGWSEVTSIGTPPTSRFSASLSWFPSTATGVLTGGFSRDGNIISDILFWSFNSSGSIEHQQWRPLSKFESSLLCRAGAQLIPIGSTEALLVGGMLAHCLSADFPGTFLRLNISNQTIEPLYTILPGKEQDVRPVLMGCAYVWLNNRLHIFGGGITAFSMGSFWSLCTGILEIDQLRPVELSSRPTKPQLQPAPSQSINLAGMYSEVNSPKPIPVEIYTLARNPIEIQSAICRRVPLLFDNLSFGECTRVWSPEYLKAAFGESREVIVHRVTSPDQNQSLHLNFNSKNFNYQQMNLSTFIDLAFADEPTTLCYLRSISQKPTKHPSLFHRDFPEISTDFHIPDELLFIEDSLHSSPLRVSSPGVGIWLHYDVCANFLFHIKGEKRLLLFPPDDIGLLQFPAGKTTSSILNIFEGIPNGTHPLEITMRPGDTLFIPPFWLHAVLPLSPCIAINTFFHWFDDKLHSAGKDLYGNKDLACYEEGRGVLKDLVGKFDGLDENTRRFYIMRLGQELLGIAAEINWGP
;
A
#
# COMPACT_ATOMS: atom_id res chain seq x y z
N MET A 1 -71.89 20.41 16.68
CA MET A 1 -72.77 20.70 17.84
C MET A 1 -72.56 19.58 18.83
N GLN A 2 -72.22 19.75 20.10
CA GLN A 2 -72.00 20.88 21.01
C GLN A 2 -71.12 20.23 22.11
N THR A 3 -69.87 20.68 22.33
CA THR A 3 -69.46 21.60 23.41
C THR A 3 -69.66 21.06 24.83
N LEU A 4 -68.79 21.23 25.83
CA LEU A 4 -67.47 21.85 26.03
C LEU A 4 -67.15 21.69 27.54
N THR A 5 -65.90 21.35 27.91
CA THR A 5 -65.08 21.89 29.05
C THR A 5 -65.48 21.69 30.54
N PRO A 6 -64.59 22.03 31.53
CA PRO A 6 -63.11 22.02 31.60
C PRO A 6 -62.53 21.50 32.95
N GLY A 7 -61.19 21.37 33.05
CA GLY A 7 -60.47 21.27 34.33
C GLY A 7 -58.94 21.29 34.17
N LEU A 8 -58.30 22.34 34.70
CA LEU A 8 -56.93 22.80 34.46
C LEU A 8 -55.77 22.00 35.10
N SER A 9 -54.68 21.89 34.33
CA SER A 9 -53.22 22.03 34.61
C SER A 9 -52.62 21.72 36.01
N SER A 10 -51.54 20.92 36.01
CA SER A 10 -50.21 21.33 36.53
C SER A 10 -49.11 20.33 36.10
N GLN A 11 -47.86 20.81 36.14
CA GLN A 11 -46.64 20.28 35.50
C GLN A 11 -46.12 18.93 36.04
N GLY A 12 -45.47 18.15 35.18
CA GLY A 12 -44.63 17.00 35.54
C GLY A 12 -43.58 16.73 34.45
N GLY A 13 -42.30 16.80 34.81
CA GLY A 13 -41.14 16.80 33.91
C GLY A 13 -40.92 15.52 33.11
N ARG A 14 -40.41 15.68 31.89
CA ARG A 14 -39.93 14.59 31.03
C ARG A 14 -38.54 14.15 31.48
N THR A 15 -38.42 12.91 31.93
CA THR A 15 -37.17 12.16 32.01
C THR A 15 -36.72 11.78 30.59
N SER A 16 -35.48 12.15 30.24
CA SER A 16 -34.84 11.76 28.98
C SER A 16 -34.33 10.32 29.08
N ALA A 17 -34.92 9.41 28.31
CA ALA A 17 -34.38 8.07 28.09
C ALA A 17 -33.07 8.18 27.30
N THR A 18 -31.99 7.66 27.89
CA THR A 18 -30.64 7.57 27.34
C THR A 18 -30.60 6.63 26.14
N SER A 19 -30.11 7.14 25.01
CA SER A 19 -29.81 6.35 23.81
C SER A 19 -28.58 5.47 24.06
N SER A 20 -28.74 4.15 23.96
CA SER A 20 -27.64 3.19 23.98
C SER A 20 -26.80 3.32 22.70
N VAL A 21 -25.61 3.89 22.84
CA VAL A 21 -24.59 3.94 21.77
C VAL A 21 -24.00 2.54 21.60
N VAL A 22 -24.29 1.89 20.47
CA VAL A 22 -23.69 0.61 20.08
C VAL A 22 -22.19 0.81 19.86
N VAL A 23 -21.36 0.17 20.67
CA VAL A 23 -19.89 0.13 20.49
C VAL A 23 -19.56 -0.77 19.29
N PRO A 24 -18.70 -0.35 18.33
CA PRO A 24 -18.36 -1.21 17.19
C PRO A 24 -17.54 -2.42 17.63
N ASN A 25 -18.04 -3.64 17.38
CA ASN A 25 -17.34 -4.92 17.60
C ASN A 25 -15.92 -4.96 16.99
N ALA A 26 -15.66 -4.14 15.97
CA ALA A 26 -14.36 -4.03 15.29
C ALA A 26 -13.23 -3.48 16.18
N VAL A 27 -13.50 -2.52 17.08
CA VAL A 27 -12.46 -1.97 17.98
C VAL A 27 -12.03 -3.03 18.99
N VAL A 28 -12.98 -3.78 19.55
CA VAL A 28 -12.68 -4.89 20.48
C VAL A 28 -11.91 -6.02 19.80
N ALA A 29 -12.14 -6.26 18.50
CA ALA A 29 -11.39 -7.25 17.73
C ALA A 29 -9.90 -6.90 17.52
N THR A 30 -9.50 -5.63 17.68
CA THR A 30 -8.08 -5.23 17.55
C THR A 30 -7.20 -5.84 18.64
N ASN A 31 -7.78 -6.13 19.82
CA ASN A 31 -7.13 -6.81 20.94
C ASN A 31 -6.63 -8.21 20.54
N ASP A 32 -7.42 -8.98 19.80
CA ASP A 32 -7.02 -10.33 19.38
C ASP A 32 -5.77 -10.29 18.48
N SER A 33 -5.59 -9.25 17.66
CA SER A 33 -4.42 -9.11 16.78
C SER A 33 -3.15 -8.70 17.55
N SER A 34 -3.28 -7.77 18.51
CA SER A 34 -2.16 -7.25 19.29
C SER A 34 -1.60 -8.31 20.25
N ILE A 35 -2.48 -9.04 20.94
CA ILE A 35 -2.12 -10.06 21.92
C ILE A 35 -1.46 -11.27 21.25
N VAL A 36 -1.88 -11.66 20.03
CA VAL A 36 -1.17 -12.68 19.24
C VAL A 36 0.28 -12.26 18.98
N SER A 37 0.51 -10.99 18.68
CA SER A 37 1.86 -10.48 18.41
C SER A 37 2.71 -10.38 19.69
N LYS A 38 2.14 -9.92 20.81
CA LYS A 38 2.79 -9.99 22.14
C LYS A 38 3.15 -11.43 22.51
N ARG A 39 2.27 -12.40 22.24
CA ARG A 39 2.53 -13.83 22.52
C ARG A 39 3.66 -14.40 21.66
N SER A 40 3.76 -13.96 20.40
CA SER A 40 4.89 -14.31 19.53
C SER A 40 6.21 -13.87 20.17
N VAL A 41 6.25 -12.63 20.70
CA VAL A 41 7.41 -12.10 21.43
C VAL A 41 7.67 -12.88 22.70
N GLU A 42 6.67 -13.08 23.58
CA GLU A 42 6.83 -13.83 24.83
C GLU A 42 7.48 -15.20 24.60
N LYS A 43 6.98 -15.96 23.61
CA LYS A 43 7.51 -17.30 23.34
C LYS A 43 8.96 -17.31 22.85
N LEU A 44 9.40 -16.26 22.16
CA LEU A 44 10.71 -16.19 21.51
C LEU A 44 11.76 -15.44 22.35
N TYR A 45 11.35 -14.37 23.04
CA TYR A 45 12.22 -13.42 23.73
C TYR A 45 12.17 -13.55 25.25
N VAL A 46 11.28 -14.36 25.83
CA VAL A 46 11.26 -14.65 27.27
C VAL A 46 11.73 -16.10 27.47
N PRO A 47 12.97 -16.34 27.93
CA PRO A 47 13.52 -17.69 28.07
C PRO A 47 12.77 -18.55 29.10
N ASP A 48 12.33 -17.93 30.19
CA ASP A 48 11.64 -18.62 31.27
C ASP A 48 10.15 -18.83 30.97
N ARG A 49 9.75 -20.10 30.87
CA ARG A 49 8.35 -20.47 30.63
C ARG A 49 7.43 -20.21 31.81
N ALA A 50 7.95 -20.08 33.03
CA ALA A 50 7.16 -19.72 34.19
C ALA A 50 6.61 -18.28 34.08
N GLY A 51 7.29 -17.42 33.32
CA GLY A 51 6.84 -16.06 33.00
C GLY A 51 5.85 -15.97 31.84
N HIS A 52 5.44 -17.08 31.21
CA HIS A 52 4.56 -17.04 30.03
C HIS A 52 3.09 -17.01 30.42
N LEU A 53 2.48 -15.82 30.42
CA LEU A 53 1.07 -15.61 30.79
C LEU A 53 0.16 -15.46 29.56
N LEU A 54 0.66 -14.93 28.43
CA LEU A 54 -0.15 -14.67 27.23
C LEU A 54 -0.70 -15.95 26.59
N ARG A 55 -0.09 -17.11 26.86
CA ARG A 55 -0.56 -18.43 26.40
C ARG A 55 -1.96 -18.80 26.88
N HIS A 56 -2.42 -18.22 28.00
CA HIS A 56 -3.75 -18.49 28.56
C HIS A 56 -4.84 -17.65 27.86
N PHE A 57 -4.49 -16.45 27.40
CA PHE A 57 -5.41 -15.55 26.68
C PHE A 57 -5.49 -15.86 25.18
N VAL A 58 -4.39 -16.30 24.58
CA VAL A 58 -4.33 -16.78 23.20
C VAL A 58 -3.74 -18.18 23.25
N PRO A 59 -4.52 -19.27 23.17
CA PRO A 59 -3.99 -20.63 23.28
C PRO A 59 -3.23 -21.12 22.03
N LYS A 60 -3.66 -20.72 20.82
CA LYS A 60 -3.01 -21.12 19.56
C LYS A 60 -1.81 -20.24 19.21
N PHE A 61 -0.62 -20.83 19.13
CA PHE A 61 0.60 -20.06 18.88
C PHE A 61 0.68 -19.68 17.39
N GLN A 62 0.93 -18.40 17.13
CA GLN A 62 1.18 -17.89 15.79
C GLN A 62 2.44 -17.02 15.83
N ARG A 63 3.50 -17.47 15.15
CA ARG A 63 4.73 -16.69 15.00
C ARG A 63 4.49 -15.52 14.05
N ARG A 64 5.01 -14.34 14.40
CA ARG A 64 5.08 -13.17 13.51
C ARG A 64 6.47 -13.07 12.85
N SER A 65 6.59 -12.22 11.84
CA SER A 65 7.89 -11.96 11.20
C SER A 65 8.87 -11.30 12.18
N PRO A 66 10.19 -11.42 11.97
CA PRO A 66 11.19 -10.75 12.79
C PRO A 66 10.96 -9.24 12.94
N LEU A 67 10.56 -8.55 11.85
CA LEU A 67 10.13 -7.14 11.90
C LEU A 67 9.01 -6.89 12.92
N ILE A 68 7.94 -7.69 12.87
CA ILE A 68 6.81 -7.52 13.78
C ILE A 68 7.21 -7.86 15.23
N ASN A 69 7.95 -8.95 15.43
CA ASN A 69 8.42 -9.35 16.76
C ASN A 69 9.31 -8.27 17.38
N ARG A 70 10.26 -7.71 16.62
CA ARG A 70 11.15 -6.64 17.12
C ARG A 70 10.38 -5.37 17.48
N GLY A 71 9.40 -4.98 16.66
CA GLY A 71 8.53 -3.83 16.96
C GLY A 71 7.68 -4.05 18.22
N TYR A 72 7.09 -5.24 18.39
CA TYR A 72 6.33 -5.58 19.60
C TYR A 72 7.21 -5.79 20.83
N TRP A 73 8.43 -6.30 20.67
CA TRP A 73 9.40 -6.39 21.76
C TRP A 73 9.75 -5.00 22.28
N LEU A 74 10.07 -4.05 21.38
CA LEU A 74 10.33 -2.66 21.77
C LEU A 74 9.11 -2.03 22.47
N ARG A 75 7.92 -2.23 21.91
CA ARG A 75 6.66 -1.75 22.50
C ARG A 75 6.46 -2.27 23.93
N MET A 76 6.65 -3.56 24.15
CA MET A 76 6.52 -4.17 25.48
C MET A 76 7.63 -3.71 26.43
N GLU A 77 8.86 -3.58 25.94
CA GLU A 77 10.01 -3.16 26.74
C GLU A 77 9.87 -1.71 27.22
N LEU A 78 9.35 -0.80 26.40
CA LEU A 78 9.10 0.59 26.81
C LEU A 78 8.06 0.69 27.93
N VAL A 79 6.97 -0.07 27.82
CA VAL A 79 5.95 -0.15 28.89
C VAL A 79 6.56 -0.77 30.15
N LYS A 80 7.30 -1.88 30.00
CA LYS A 80 7.96 -2.58 31.09
C LYS A 80 8.90 -1.67 31.87
N GLN A 81 9.84 -1.00 31.21
CA GLN A 81 10.80 -0.09 31.85
C GLN A 81 10.08 1.05 32.60
N THR A 82 9.02 1.60 32.01
CA THR A 82 8.22 2.66 32.64
C THR A 82 7.53 2.16 33.91
N VAL A 83 6.96 0.96 33.86
CA VAL A 83 6.33 0.32 35.02
C VAL A 83 7.37 -0.01 36.09
N GLU A 84 8.50 -0.61 35.73
CA GLU A 84 9.56 -0.96 36.69
C GLU A 84 10.16 0.30 37.35
N GLU A 85 10.38 1.40 36.61
CA GLU A 85 10.81 2.68 37.18
C GLU A 85 9.75 3.24 38.14
N PHE A 86 8.47 3.21 37.75
CA PHE A 86 7.38 3.66 38.60
C PHE A 86 7.23 2.81 39.86
N LEU A 87 7.33 1.49 39.78
CA LEU A 87 7.16 0.58 40.91
C LEU A 87 8.35 0.64 41.88
N SER A 88 9.58 0.79 41.37
CA SER A 88 10.80 0.82 42.18
C SER A 88 11.09 2.16 42.87
N SER A 89 10.45 3.26 42.47
CA SER A 89 10.65 4.57 43.10
C SER A 89 10.27 4.57 44.59
N ASN A 90 11.17 4.92 45.51
CA ASN A 90 10.84 4.91 46.93
C ASN A 90 10.28 6.28 47.37
N THR A 91 8.98 6.47 47.16
CA THR A 91 8.27 7.70 47.51
C THR A 91 7.55 7.64 48.86
N GLY A 92 7.47 6.45 49.48
CA GLY A 92 6.78 6.25 50.76
C GLY A 92 5.25 6.41 50.70
N VAL A 93 4.67 6.47 49.50
CA VAL A 93 3.24 6.66 49.26
C VAL A 93 2.65 5.47 48.50
N THR A 94 1.33 5.30 48.58
CA THR A 94 0.60 4.27 47.83
C THR A 94 0.67 4.56 46.34
N LYS A 95 0.83 3.50 45.54
CA LYS A 95 0.91 3.59 44.09
C LYS A 95 -0.27 2.89 43.44
N HIS A 96 -0.80 3.52 42.42
CA HIS A 96 -1.89 2.99 41.59
C HIS A 96 -1.39 2.86 40.16
N LEU A 97 -1.45 1.66 39.59
CA LEU A 97 -1.15 1.42 38.18
C LEU A 97 -2.46 1.15 37.44
N VAL A 98 -2.86 2.08 36.57
CA VAL A 98 -4.11 2.04 35.83
C VAL A 98 -3.84 1.79 34.36
N ASN A 99 -4.21 0.62 33.86
CA ASN A 99 -4.05 0.21 32.48
C ASN A 99 -5.35 0.45 31.69
N LEU A 100 -5.37 1.52 30.90
CA LEU A 100 -6.51 2.03 30.14
C LEU A 100 -6.62 1.31 28.79
N GLY A 101 -7.75 0.64 28.55
CA GLY A 101 -7.94 -0.18 27.36
C GLY A 101 -7.03 -1.40 27.38
N CYS A 102 -6.99 -2.08 28.53
CA CYS A 102 -6.01 -3.13 28.82
C CYS A 102 -6.13 -4.37 27.92
N GLY A 103 -7.27 -4.59 27.26
CA GLY A 103 -7.55 -5.81 26.52
C GLY A 103 -7.20 -7.07 27.32
N PHE A 104 -6.45 -8.00 26.70
CA PHE A 104 -5.91 -9.18 27.39
C PHE A 104 -4.44 -9.03 27.82
N ASP A 105 -3.96 -7.81 28.01
CA ASP A 105 -2.60 -7.60 28.50
C ASP A 105 -2.44 -8.15 29.93
N PRO A 106 -1.50 -9.08 30.19
CA PRO A 106 -1.22 -9.58 31.53
C PRO A 106 -0.24 -8.70 32.31
N LEU A 107 0.12 -7.51 31.83
CA LEU A 107 1.10 -6.61 32.45
C LEU A 107 0.98 -6.52 33.99
N PRO A 108 -0.20 -6.21 34.59
CA PRO A 108 -0.35 -6.25 36.05
C PRO A 108 0.01 -7.58 36.71
N LEU A 109 -0.41 -8.70 36.10
CA LEU A 109 -0.27 -10.04 36.64
C LEU A 109 1.20 -10.45 36.85
N HIS A 110 2.13 -9.88 36.07
CA HIS A 110 3.57 -10.12 36.23
C HIS A 110 4.14 -9.54 37.53
N TYR A 111 3.52 -8.51 38.10
CA TYR A 111 4.08 -7.74 39.23
C TYR A 111 3.36 -7.96 40.57
N LEU A 112 2.17 -8.59 40.56
CA LEU A 112 1.32 -8.76 41.74
C LEU A 112 2.02 -9.32 42.99
N ARG A 113 2.99 -10.23 42.81
CA ARG A 113 3.74 -10.86 43.92
C ARG A 113 4.97 -10.05 44.35
N GLN A 114 5.51 -9.21 43.48
CA GLN A 114 6.77 -8.51 43.71
C GLN A 114 6.57 -7.18 44.45
N TYR A 115 5.39 -6.55 44.29
CA TYR A 115 5.09 -5.24 44.84
C TYR A 115 3.81 -5.26 45.68
N PRO A 116 3.84 -5.88 46.89
CA PRO A 116 2.72 -5.82 47.81
C PRO A 116 2.47 -4.36 48.25
N GLY A 117 1.22 -3.91 48.20
CA GLY A 117 0.84 -2.53 48.53
C GLY A 117 0.69 -1.57 47.34
N VAL A 118 0.86 -2.07 46.12
CA VAL A 118 0.49 -1.36 44.89
C VAL A 118 -0.90 -1.83 44.45
N ASP A 119 -1.77 -0.88 44.10
CA ASP A 119 -3.08 -1.19 43.52
C ASP A 119 -2.95 -1.28 42.00
N PHE A 120 -3.22 -2.46 41.45
CA PHE A 120 -3.17 -2.71 40.02
C PHE A 120 -4.58 -2.77 39.44
N ILE A 121 -4.85 -1.92 38.45
CA ILE A 121 -6.19 -1.68 37.93
C ILE A 121 -6.20 -1.82 36.41
N ASP A 122 -6.94 -2.80 35.91
CA ASP A 122 -7.20 -2.98 34.49
C ASP A 122 -8.58 -2.43 34.13
N VAL A 123 -8.66 -1.67 33.03
CA VAL A 123 -9.90 -1.04 32.57
C VAL A 123 -10.07 -1.29 31.07
N ASP A 124 -11.25 -1.76 30.66
CA ASP A 124 -11.63 -1.93 29.25
C ASP A 124 -13.17 -2.01 29.17
N TYR A 125 -13.72 -2.15 27.97
CA TYR A 125 -15.15 -2.36 27.79
C TYR A 125 -15.65 -3.56 28.62
N PRO A 126 -16.90 -3.52 29.13
CA PRO A 126 -17.46 -4.60 29.94
C PRO A 126 -17.32 -5.99 29.34
N GLN A 127 -17.52 -6.12 28.02
CA GLN A 127 -17.37 -7.40 27.32
C GLN A 127 -15.93 -7.94 27.29
N SER A 128 -14.93 -7.06 27.13
CA SER A 128 -13.51 -7.43 27.15
C SER A 128 -13.10 -7.92 28.54
N ILE A 129 -13.47 -7.16 29.57
CA ILE A 129 -13.13 -7.47 30.96
C ILE A 129 -13.84 -8.73 31.43
N ARG A 130 -15.10 -8.97 31.02
CA ARG A 130 -15.81 -10.21 31.36
C ARG A 130 -15.07 -11.43 30.86
N ARG A 131 -14.66 -11.42 29.59
CA ARG A 131 -13.88 -12.51 28.99
C ARG A 131 -12.51 -12.67 29.65
N LYS A 132 -11.84 -11.56 30.00
CA LYS A 132 -10.58 -11.59 30.76
C LYS A 132 -10.76 -12.23 32.13
N ALA A 133 -11.84 -11.88 32.83
CA ALA A 133 -12.16 -12.39 34.15
C ALA A 133 -12.49 -13.88 34.11
N GLU A 134 -13.28 -14.34 33.14
CA GLU A 134 -13.55 -15.76 32.91
C GLU A 134 -12.25 -16.56 32.68
N ILE A 135 -11.30 -16.04 31.89
CA ILE A 135 -10.02 -16.70 31.65
C ILE A 135 -9.19 -16.77 32.93
N ILE A 136 -9.08 -15.67 33.68
CA ILE A 136 -8.32 -15.62 34.94
C ILE A 136 -8.92 -16.58 35.97
N GLN A 137 -10.24 -16.53 36.17
CA GLN A 137 -10.95 -17.38 37.14
C GLN A 137 -10.75 -18.87 36.85
N ASN A 138 -10.87 -19.26 35.59
CA ASN A 138 -10.80 -20.66 35.16
C ASN A 138 -9.36 -21.17 34.94
N THR A 139 -8.33 -20.33 35.12
CA THR A 139 -6.92 -20.71 34.97
C THR A 139 -6.24 -20.70 36.33
N PRO A 140 -5.96 -21.87 36.95
CA PRO A 140 -5.37 -21.94 38.28
C PRO A 140 -4.06 -21.15 38.45
N GLU A 141 -3.21 -21.13 37.41
CA GLU A 141 -1.95 -20.38 37.47
C GLU A 141 -2.16 -18.86 37.54
N LEU A 142 -3.21 -18.34 36.90
CA LEU A 142 -3.53 -16.90 36.93
C LEU A 142 -4.31 -16.55 38.20
N ASN A 143 -5.33 -17.32 38.54
CA ASN A 143 -6.16 -17.10 39.72
C ASN A 143 -5.31 -17.15 41.01
N GLY A 144 -4.32 -18.04 41.08
CA GLY A 144 -3.38 -18.15 42.21
C GLY A 144 -2.37 -16.99 42.35
N LEU A 145 -2.44 -15.96 41.50
CA LEU A 145 -1.69 -14.70 41.66
C LEU A 145 -2.47 -13.66 42.48
N LEU A 146 -3.80 -13.80 42.56
CA LEU A 146 -4.69 -12.87 43.24
C LEU A 146 -4.84 -13.25 44.72
N ILE A 147 -5.13 -12.25 45.56
CA ILE A 147 -5.32 -12.39 47.01
C ILE A 147 -6.80 -12.17 47.33
N ASP A 148 -7.46 -13.23 47.79
CA ASP A 148 -8.89 -13.28 48.11
C ASP A 148 -9.80 -12.73 46.99
N PRO A 149 -9.66 -13.23 45.74
CA PRO A 149 -10.38 -12.69 44.61
C PRO A 149 -11.89 -12.94 44.70
N GLN A 150 -12.67 -11.89 44.51
CA GLN A 150 -14.11 -11.93 44.31
C GLN A 150 -14.43 -11.68 42.85
N TYR A 151 -15.19 -12.60 42.26
CA TYR A 151 -15.68 -12.52 40.89
C TYR A 151 -17.16 -12.17 40.92
N SER A 152 -17.53 -11.04 40.34
CA SER A 152 -18.94 -10.64 40.26
C SER A 152 -19.53 -11.09 38.93
N VAL A 153 -20.66 -11.79 38.99
CA VAL A 153 -21.46 -12.15 37.81
C VAL A 153 -22.48 -11.04 37.47
N ASP A 154 -22.90 -10.26 38.47
CA ASP A 154 -24.06 -9.34 38.41
C ASP A 154 -23.78 -7.89 38.89
N LEU A 155 -22.52 -7.45 38.94
CA LEU A 155 -22.18 -6.01 39.08
C LEU A 155 -21.65 -5.51 37.74
N ASP A 156 -22.38 -4.61 37.09
CA ASP A 156 -22.11 -4.15 35.71
C ASP A 156 -20.72 -3.51 35.48
N THR A 157 -19.88 -3.32 36.52
CA THR A 157 -18.66 -2.50 36.41
C THR A 157 -17.39 -3.09 37.03
N ILE A 158 -17.40 -3.62 38.25
CA ILE A 158 -16.21 -4.26 38.84
C ILE A 158 -16.38 -5.78 38.73
N MET A 159 -15.58 -6.41 37.87
CA MET A 159 -15.73 -7.83 37.55
C MET A 159 -14.75 -8.72 38.32
N ILE A 160 -13.57 -8.19 38.65
CA ILE A 160 -12.63 -8.80 39.61
C ILE A 160 -12.32 -7.77 40.68
N SER A 161 -12.47 -8.17 41.95
CA SER A 161 -12.00 -7.43 43.11
C SER A 161 -11.09 -8.34 43.93
N SER A 162 -9.80 -8.03 44.01
CA SER A 162 -8.78 -8.72 44.81
C SER A 162 -8.01 -7.69 45.61
N ALA A 163 -7.37 -8.09 46.72
CA ALA A 163 -6.60 -7.16 47.55
C ALA A 163 -5.41 -6.51 46.81
N ASN A 164 -4.97 -7.11 45.70
CA ASN A 164 -3.85 -6.65 44.88
C ASN A 164 -4.20 -6.41 43.40
N TYR A 165 -5.45 -6.60 42.98
CA TYR A 165 -5.84 -6.46 41.57
C TYR A 165 -7.34 -6.16 41.40
N THR A 166 -7.66 -5.17 40.57
CA THR A 166 -9.04 -4.82 40.21
C THR A 166 -9.20 -4.83 38.68
N ALA A 167 -10.28 -5.45 38.19
CA ALA A 167 -10.66 -5.38 36.77
C ALA A 167 -12.02 -4.68 36.60
N ILE A 168 -12.03 -3.56 35.87
CA ILE A 168 -13.16 -2.64 35.72
C ILE A 168 -13.66 -2.66 34.28
N GLY A 169 -14.88 -3.17 34.08
CA GLY A 169 -15.61 -3.08 32.82
C GLY A 169 -16.37 -1.76 32.70
N THR A 170 -15.79 -0.77 32.02
CA THR A 170 -16.46 0.52 31.76
C THR A 170 -16.08 1.08 30.39
N ASP A 171 -16.93 1.95 29.86
CA ASP A 171 -16.58 2.76 28.70
C ASP A 171 -15.72 3.93 29.15
N LEU A 172 -14.50 4.07 28.60
CA LEU A 172 -13.59 5.16 28.94
C LEU A 172 -14.10 6.55 28.53
N ARG A 173 -15.20 6.62 27.74
CA ARG A 173 -15.92 7.86 27.43
C ARG A 173 -16.81 8.32 28.58
N ASP A 174 -17.25 7.42 29.45
CA ASP A 174 -18.06 7.74 30.64
C ASP A 174 -17.15 8.02 31.84
N LEU A 175 -16.58 9.22 31.85
CA LEU A 175 -15.65 9.65 32.90
C LEU A 175 -16.33 9.81 34.26
N CYS A 176 -17.63 10.12 34.33
CA CYS A 176 -18.33 10.27 35.61
C CYS A 176 -18.28 8.97 36.41
N LYS A 177 -18.69 7.87 35.77
CA LYS A 177 -18.67 6.55 36.40
C LYS A 177 -17.27 6.09 36.75
N PHE A 178 -16.29 6.35 35.87
CA PHE A 178 -14.92 5.94 36.09
C PHE A 178 -14.23 6.77 37.21
N ASP A 179 -14.52 8.06 37.30
CA ASP A 179 -14.03 8.96 38.35
C ASP A 179 -14.47 8.51 39.74
N GLU A 180 -15.75 8.18 39.93
CA GLU A 180 -16.30 7.68 41.19
C GLU A 180 -15.55 6.43 41.69
N ILE A 181 -15.29 5.48 40.78
CA ILE A 181 -14.62 4.21 41.09
C ILE A 181 -13.16 4.43 41.44
N LEU A 182 -12.43 5.24 40.67
CA LEU A 182 -11.01 5.42 40.87
C LEU A 182 -10.72 6.34 42.07
N ARG A 183 -11.48 7.42 42.28
CA ARG A 183 -11.31 8.30 43.44
C ARG A 183 -11.65 7.63 44.77
N ALA A 184 -12.54 6.64 44.77
CA ALA A 184 -12.78 5.82 45.96
C ALA A 184 -11.54 5.02 46.40
N ARG A 185 -10.54 4.87 45.53
CA ARG A 185 -9.28 4.13 45.78
C ARG A 185 -8.08 5.05 46.02
N CYS A 186 -8.08 6.25 45.45
CA CYS A 186 -6.93 7.16 45.52
C CYS A 186 -7.05 8.18 46.67
N GLN A 187 -5.98 8.32 47.45
CA GLN A 187 -5.81 9.35 48.47
C GLN A 187 -5.01 10.56 47.95
N ALA A 188 -5.06 11.68 48.68
CA ALA A 188 -4.45 12.95 48.27
C ALA A 188 -2.91 12.92 48.09
N ASN A 189 -2.22 11.95 48.71
CA ASN A 189 -0.76 11.82 48.67
C ASN A 189 -0.28 10.68 47.76
N ASP A 190 -1.20 9.94 47.15
CA ASP A 190 -0.84 8.78 46.33
C ASP A 190 -0.18 9.21 45.01
N GLU A 191 0.42 8.24 44.32
CA GLU A 191 0.85 8.41 42.93
C GLU A 191 0.10 7.46 42.01
N THR A 192 -0.32 7.97 40.85
CA THR A 192 -1.04 7.16 39.87
C THR A 192 -0.28 7.16 38.54
N LEU A 193 0.02 5.99 38.00
CA LEU A 193 0.52 5.82 36.64
C LEU A 193 -0.61 5.31 35.75
N PHE A 194 -1.01 6.12 34.79
CA PHE A 194 -1.90 5.71 33.71
C PHE A 194 -1.09 5.19 32.54
N ILE A 195 -1.50 4.07 31.96
CA ILE A 195 -0.91 3.49 30.75
C ILE A 195 -2.01 3.39 29.70
N SER A 196 -1.78 3.92 28.52
CA SER A 196 -2.64 3.72 27.34
C SER A 196 -1.78 3.23 26.18
N GLU A 197 -1.96 1.97 25.81
CA GLU A 197 -1.13 1.29 24.82
C GLU A 197 -1.91 0.99 23.54
N VAL A 198 -2.01 1.99 22.64
CA VAL A 198 -2.83 1.94 21.42
C VAL A 198 -4.30 1.66 21.74
N ALA A 199 -4.85 2.41 22.69
CA ALA A 199 -6.24 2.29 23.14
C ALA A 199 -7.05 3.56 22.81
N ILE A 200 -6.65 4.70 23.38
CA ILE A 200 -7.43 5.95 23.29
C ILE A 200 -7.38 6.57 21.88
N THR A 201 -6.51 6.09 21.00
CA THR A 201 -6.44 6.47 19.57
C THR A 201 -7.73 6.16 18.79
N TYR A 202 -8.51 5.20 19.27
CA TYR A 202 -9.80 4.80 18.68
C TYR A 202 -10.99 5.62 19.20
N MET A 203 -10.82 6.37 20.29
CA MET A 203 -11.86 7.25 20.84
C MET A 203 -11.99 8.52 19.99
N SER A 204 -13.13 9.20 20.06
CA SER A 204 -13.23 10.55 19.49
C SER A 204 -12.14 11.45 20.09
N VAL A 205 -11.75 12.47 19.34
CA VAL A 205 -10.79 13.47 19.81
C VAL A 205 -11.22 14.07 21.15
N GLU A 206 -12.51 14.43 21.25
CA GLU A 206 -13.09 15.09 22.41
C GLU A 206 -13.07 14.20 23.65
N ASP A 207 -13.41 12.92 23.50
CA ASP A 207 -13.42 11.95 24.60
C ASP A 207 -11.99 11.65 25.08
N ALA A 208 -11.06 11.44 24.15
CA ALA A 208 -9.66 11.16 24.47
C ALA A 208 -8.99 12.37 25.15
N ASP A 209 -9.26 13.59 24.67
CA ASP A 209 -8.79 14.84 25.29
C ASP A 209 -9.38 15.01 26.71
N SER A 210 -10.65 14.67 26.89
CA SER A 210 -11.33 14.72 28.19
C SER A 210 -10.71 13.73 29.19
N LEU A 211 -10.40 12.51 28.75
CA LEU A 211 -9.72 11.48 29.56
C LEU A 211 -8.31 11.93 29.97
N ILE A 212 -7.53 12.50 29.05
CA ILE A 212 -6.18 13.03 29.35
C ILE A 212 -6.25 14.17 30.36
N LYS A 213 -7.21 15.09 30.21
CA LYS A 213 -7.45 16.20 31.13
C LYS A 213 -7.88 15.73 32.51
N TRP A 214 -8.74 14.72 32.55
CA TRP A 214 -9.22 14.10 33.79
C TRP A 214 -8.09 13.41 34.54
N ALA A 215 -7.27 12.61 33.86
CA ALA A 215 -6.14 11.89 34.46
C ALA A 215 -5.12 12.83 35.12
N ALA A 216 -4.91 14.03 34.57
CA ALA A 216 -4.01 15.05 35.14
C ALA A 216 -4.44 15.55 36.53
N GLN A 217 -5.70 15.36 36.92
CA GLN A 217 -6.25 15.82 38.21
C GLN A 217 -5.93 14.89 39.38
N PHE A 218 -5.34 13.73 39.12
CA PHE A 218 -4.95 12.80 40.17
C PHE A 218 -3.63 13.26 40.83
N PRO A 219 -3.50 13.11 42.16
CA PRO A 219 -2.25 13.42 42.85
C PRO A 219 -1.07 12.63 42.27
N GLY A 220 0.05 13.32 42.04
CA GLY A 220 1.29 12.69 41.55
C GLY A 220 1.13 11.92 40.22
N ALA A 221 0.10 12.26 39.42
CA ALA A 221 -0.23 11.54 38.20
C ALA A 221 0.91 11.52 37.18
N LYS A 222 1.07 10.35 36.57
CA LYS A 222 1.98 10.04 35.47
C LYS A 222 1.17 9.40 34.35
N PHE A 223 1.55 9.61 33.10
CA PHE A 223 0.87 9.01 31.95
C PHE A 223 1.89 8.50 30.94
N ALA A 224 1.77 7.23 30.58
CA ALA A 224 2.52 6.60 29.49
C ALA A 224 1.57 6.31 28.32
N LEU A 225 1.90 6.85 27.14
CA LEU A 225 1.09 6.72 25.93
C LEU A 225 1.92 6.12 24.80
N ILE A 226 1.38 5.11 24.13
CA ILE A 226 1.89 4.58 22.87
C ILE A 226 0.80 4.67 21.81
N GLU A 227 1.02 5.43 20.74
CA GLU A 227 0.10 5.55 19.60
C GLU A 227 0.84 5.82 18.29
N GLN A 228 0.08 5.97 17.20
CA GLN A 228 0.57 6.31 15.88
C GLN A 228 0.67 7.83 15.66
N ILE A 229 1.59 8.24 14.80
CA ILE A 229 1.75 9.62 14.29
C ILE A 229 1.98 9.63 12.78
N LEU A 230 1.84 10.81 12.18
CA LEU A 230 2.07 11.14 10.78
C LEU A 230 3.17 12.22 10.69
N PRO A 231 4.43 11.90 11.00
CA PRO A 231 5.51 12.89 11.06
C PRO A 231 5.72 13.67 9.75
N ALA A 232 5.37 13.07 8.60
CA ALA A 232 5.42 13.72 7.29
C ALA A 232 4.04 14.25 6.85
N SER A 233 3.19 13.34 6.34
CA SER A 233 1.80 13.58 5.97
C SER A 233 1.10 12.24 5.71
N GLU A 234 -0.21 12.27 5.51
CA GLU A 234 -0.99 11.11 5.04
C GLU A 234 -0.56 10.59 3.66
N LYS A 235 0.13 11.43 2.87
CA LYS A 235 0.66 11.05 1.55
C LYS A 235 1.95 10.23 1.64
N HIS A 236 2.56 10.13 2.82
CA HIS A 236 3.70 9.26 3.02
C HIS A 236 3.27 7.79 2.80
N PRO A 237 4.00 6.98 2.02
CA PRO A 237 3.52 5.65 1.64
C PRO A 237 3.28 4.68 2.81
N PHE A 238 4.08 4.77 3.89
CA PHE A 238 3.79 4.04 5.12
C PHE A 238 2.47 4.51 5.73
N ALA A 239 2.29 5.82 5.90
CA ALA A 239 1.08 6.41 6.46
C ALA A 239 -0.17 6.02 5.67
N LYS A 240 -0.13 6.15 4.34
CA LYS A 240 -1.23 5.77 3.45
C LYS A 240 -1.61 4.30 3.64
N THR A 241 -0.61 3.41 3.71
CA THR A 241 -0.83 1.96 3.90
C THR A 241 -1.42 1.68 5.28
N MET A 242 -0.88 2.31 6.33
CA MET A 242 -1.37 2.19 7.71
C MET A 242 -2.83 2.67 7.85
N LEU A 243 -3.14 3.87 7.35
CA LEU A 243 -4.48 4.44 7.41
C LEU A 243 -5.49 3.59 6.61
N SER A 244 -5.10 3.12 5.42
CA SER A 244 -5.93 2.21 4.62
C SER A 244 -6.23 0.91 5.35
N HIS A 245 -5.24 0.33 6.04
CA HIS A 245 -5.42 -0.87 6.85
C HIS A 245 -6.45 -0.66 7.97
N PHE A 246 -6.29 0.39 8.79
CA PHE A 246 -7.19 0.68 9.90
C PHE A 246 -8.62 1.02 9.45
N ARG A 247 -8.78 1.68 8.28
CA ARG A 247 -10.11 1.86 7.65
C ARG A 247 -10.71 0.53 7.22
N LYS A 248 -9.93 -0.36 6.59
CA LYS A 248 -10.38 -1.67 6.10
C LYS A 248 -10.90 -2.57 7.23
N ILE A 249 -10.28 -2.53 8.41
CA ILE A 249 -10.71 -3.31 9.58
C ILE A 249 -11.73 -2.56 10.45
N GLN A 250 -12.29 -1.44 9.98
CA GLN A 250 -13.31 -0.65 10.67
C GLN A 250 -12.89 -0.15 12.07
N SER A 251 -11.61 0.14 12.26
CA SER A 251 -11.06 0.68 13.51
C SER A 251 -10.17 1.90 13.20
N ALA A 252 -10.78 2.93 12.61
CA ALA A 252 -10.06 4.13 12.18
C ALA A 252 -9.35 4.81 13.37
N LEU A 253 -8.14 5.31 13.12
CA LEU A 253 -7.36 6.10 14.08
C LEU A 253 -7.93 7.53 14.11
N GLN A 254 -8.66 7.88 15.16
CA GLN A 254 -9.45 9.11 15.22
C GLN A 254 -8.61 10.34 15.60
N ASN A 255 -7.62 10.15 16.48
CA ASN A 255 -6.80 11.25 17.01
C ASN A 255 -5.74 11.76 16.02
N ILE A 256 -5.33 10.90 15.07
CA ILE A 256 -4.10 11.08 14.28
C ILE A 256 -4.16 12.29 13.33
N GLY A 257 -5.37 12.69 12.90
CA GLY A 257 -5.57 13.87 12.06
C GLY A 257 -5.38 15.20 12.81
N LYS A 258 -5.82 15.28 14.08
CA LYS A 258 -5.67 16.48 14.93
C LYS A 258 -4.28 16.55 15.56
N TYR A 259 -3.73 15.41 15.95
CA TYR A 259 -2.43 15.31 16.62
C TYR A 259 -1.41 14.46 15.81
N PRO A 260 -1.00 14.93 14.61
CA PRO A 260 -0.20 14.12 13.69
C PRO A 260 1.30 14.00 14.05
N SER A 261 1.82 14.73 15.04
CA SER A 261 3.27 14.80 15.29
C SER A 261 3.60 14.72 16.78
N LEU A 262 4.86 14.41 17.10
CA LEU A 262 5.35 14.48 18.48
C LEU A 262 5.06 15.85 19.11
N THR A 263 5.28 16.92 18.34
CA THR A 263 5.01 18.29 18.81
C THR A 263 3.55 18.52 19.15
N SER A 264 2.61 18.06 18.32
CA SER A 264 1.19 18.24 18.62
C SER A 264 0.74 17.37 19.80
N GLN A 265 1.32 16.18 20.00
CA GLN A 265 1.07 15.33 21.17
C GLN A 265 1.61 15.94 22.48
N VAL A 266 2.83 16.48 22.49
CA VAL A 266 3.37 17.14 23.69
C VAL A 266 2.58 18.42 24.00
N LYS A 267 2.20 19.21 22.99
CA LYS A 267 1.27 20.35 23.15
C LYS A 267 -0.08 19.92 23.71
N ARG A 268 -0.66 18.82 23.22
CA ARG A 268 -1.93 18.25 23.70
C ARG A 268 -1.90 18.00 25.21
N PHE A 269 -0.94 17.22 25.68
CA PHE A 269 -0.83 16.91 27.11
C PHE A 269 -0.57 18.17 27.94
N HIS A 270 0.33 19.05 27.50
CA HIS A 270 0.60 20.30 28.22
C HIS A 270 -0.65 21.18 28.36
N THR A 271 -1.43 21.34 27.29
CA THR A 271 -2.71 22.08 27.32
C THR A 271 -3.72 21.47 28.30
N TYR A 272 -3.70 20.17 28.50
CA TYR A 272 -4.63 19.44 29.37
C TYR A 272 -4.10 19.19 30.79
N GLY A 273 -3.16 20.00 31.27
CA GLY A 273 -2.78 20.05 32.70
C GLY A 273 -1.54 19.25 33.07
N TRP A 274 -0.81 18.71 32.10
CA TRP A 274 0.44 18.00 32.34
C TRP A 274 1.63 18.96 32.33
N SER A 275 2.34 19.05 33.46
CA SER A 275 3.40 20.05 33.67
C SER A 275 4.73 19.68 33.01
N SER A 276 5.02 18.39 32.89
CA SER A 276 6.22 17.88 32.21
C SER A 276 5.81 16.79 31.24
N VAL A 277 6.11 16.98 29.96
CA VAL A 277 5.78 16.02 28.90
C VAL A 277 6.99 15.84 28.00
N VAL A 278 7.31 14.58 27.72
CA VAL A 278 8.37 14.17 26.80
C VAL A 278 7.84 13.10 25.87
N ALA A 279 8.11 13.22 24.58
CA ALA A 279 7.77 12.21 23.58
C ALA A 279 8.94 11.92 22.65
N CYS A 280 9.07 10.66 22.25
CA CYS A 280 10.00 10.24 21.20
C CYS A 280 9.31 9.27 20.24
N ASP A 281 9.81 9.21 19.01
CA ASP A 281 9.42 8.13 18.10
C ASP A 281 10.08 6.80 18.51
N PHE A 282 9.51 5.68 18.09
CA PHE A 282 10.01 4.35 18.43
C PHE A 282 11.43 4.10 17.91
N TYR A 283 11.82 4.70 16.79
CA TYR A 283 13.20 4.59 16.32
C TYR A 283 14.17 5.33 17.26
N GLY A 284 13.79 6.48 17.79
CA GLY A 284 14.51 7.22 18.82
C GLY A 284 14.56 6.45 20.13
N ALA A 285 13.47 5.77 20.50
CA ALA A 285 13.46 4.87 21.63
C ALA A 285 14.46 3.71 21.45
N TRP A 286 14.48 3.06 20.28
CA TRP A 286 15.48 2.04 19.95
C TRP A 286 16.92 2.57 20.06
N CYS A 287 17.18 3.74 19.50
CA CYS A 287 18.53 4.31 19.48
C CYS A 287 19.05 4.63 20.89
N ASN A 288 18.19 5.13 21.78
CA ASN A 288 18.61 5.82 23.01
C ASN A 288 18.14 5.17 24.33
N LEU A 289 17.06 4.39 24.32
CA LEU A 289 16.48 3.81 25.54
C LEU A 289 16.76 2.30 25.65
N VAL A 290 17.10 1.65 24.53
CA VAL A 290 17.48 0.24 24.52
C VAL A 290 19.00 0.14 24.67
N SER A 291 19.44 -0.59 25.70
CA SER A 291 20.88 -0.77 25.98
C SER A 291 21.57 -1.65 24.92
N THR A 292 22.89 -1.56 24.82
CA THR A 292 23.68 -2.40 23.91
C THR A 292 23.51 -3.88 24.20
N GLU A 293 23.36 -4.26 25.47
CA GLU A 293 23.11 -5.64 25.90
C GLU A 293 21.73 -6.12 25.45
N GLN A 294 20.71 -5.27 25.58
CA GLN A 294 19.35 -5.58 25.12
C GLN A 294 19.29 -5.71 23.59
N LYS A 295 19.95 -4.81 22.84
CA LYS A 295 20.07 -4.91 21.38
C LYS A 295 20.77 -6.22 21.00
N SER A 296 21.87 -6.53 21.66
CA SER A 296 22.61 -7.79 21.45
C SER A 296 21.76 -9.02 21.74
N PHE A 297 20.95 -8.98 22.79
CA PHE A 297 19.99 -10.04 23.11
C PHE A 297 18.95 -10.20 22.00
N VAL A 298 18.28 -9.13 21.59
CA VAL A 298 17.26 -9.14 20.52
C VAL A 298 17.83 -9.68 19.21
N GLU A 299 19.07 -9.30 18.87
CA GLU A 299 19.79 -9.79 17.69
C GLU A 299 20.18 -11.27 17.80
N SER A 300 20.31 -11.84 18.99
CA SER A 300 20.63 -13.26 19.18
C SER A 300 19.43 -14.19 18.99
N VAL A 301 18.21 -13.66 19.15
CA VAL A 301 16.96 -14.44 19.16
C VAL A 301 16.49 -14.81 17.75
N GLU A 302 16.50 -13.84 16.83
CA GLU A 302 16.06 -14.04 15.44
C GLU A 302 16.95 -13.28 14.46
N ALA A 303 17.17 -13.87 13.28
CA ALA A 303 17.90 -13.19 12.23
C ALA A 303 17.04 -12.09 11.60
N PHE A 304 17.63 -10.91 11.43
CA PHE A 304 16.91 -9.71 11.03
C PHE A 304 17.69 -8.92 9.98
N ASP A 305 17.00 -8.45 8.93
CA ASP A 305 17.58 -7.58 7.91
C ASP A 305 16.57 -6.61 7.28
N GLU A 306 15.50 -6.29 8.01
CA GLU A 306 14.39 -5.43 7.58
C GLU A 306 14.52 -4.03 8.23
N TRP A 307 15.75 -3.51 8.32
CA TRP A 307 16.07 -2.29 9.07
C TRP A 307 15.33 -1.06 8.54
N GLU A 308 15.25 -0.88 7.22
CA GLU A 308 14.54 0.26 6.64
C GLU A 308 13.04 0.25 6.94
N ASP A 309 12.43 -0.94 6.95
CA ASP A 309 11.04 -1.14 7.33
C ASP A 309 10.83 -0.90 8.85
N PHE A 310 11.80 -1.30 9.68
CA PHE A 310 11.77 -1.04 11.13
C PHE A 310 11.92 0.45 11.48
N VAL A 311 12.82 1.17 10.82
CA VAL A 311 12.96 2.63 10.97
C VAL A 311 11.66 3.33 10.56
N SER A 312 11.08 2.93 9.42
CA SER A 312 9.83 3.52 8.94
C SER A 312 8.67 3.28 9.90
N PHE A 313 8.51 2.05 10.40
CA PHE A 313 7.55 1.74 11.46
C PHE A 313 7.84 2.58 12.71
N GLY A 314 9.10 2.63 13.12
CA GLY A 314 9.55 3.33 14.32
C GLY A 314 9.30 4.84 14.27
N GLN A 315 9.27 5.44 13.09
CA GLN A 315 8.96 6.87 12.92
C GLN A 315 7.45 7.18 12.95
N HIS A 316 6.58 6.18 12.72
CA HIS A 316 5.13 6.34 12.69
C HIS A 316 4.44 5.90 13.99
N TYR A 317 5.22 5.48 14.98
CA TYR A 317 4.78 5.15 16.34
C TYR A 317 5.59 5.97 17.33
N PHE A 318 4.96 6.42 18.41
CA PHE A 318 5.63 7.20 19.43
C PHE A 318 5.37 6.64 20.83
N PHE A 319 6.30 6.96 21.73
CA PHE A 319 6.17 6.80 23.16
C PHE A 319 6.20 8.18 23.80
N LEU A 320 5.18 8.48 24.62
CA LEU A 320 5.06 9.72 25.37
C LEU A 320 4.93 9.40 26.85
N TYR A 321 5.67 10.15 27.65
CA TYR A 321 5.53 10.16 29.09
C TYR A 321 5.21 11.57 29.58
N ALA A 322 4.22 11.66 30.46
CA ALA A 322 3.79 12.91 31.07
C ALA A 322 3.74 12.78 32.59
N SER A 323 4.00 13.88 33.29
CA SER A 323 3.90 14.03 34.74
C SER A 323 3.15 15.31 35.08
N SER A 324 2.21 15.23 36.02
CA SER A 324 1.49 16.41 36.53
C SER A 324 2.38 17.32 37.38
N ARG A 325 3.51 16.79 37.89
CA ARG A 325 4.57 17.53 38.58
C ARG A 325 5.78 17.75 37.67
N ILE A 326 6.50 18.86 37.86
CA ILE A 326 7.82 19.04 37.26
C ILE A 326 8.80 18.13 38.01
N PRO A 327 9.51 17.20 37.33
CA PRO A 327 10.48 16.32 37.98
C PRO A 327 11.66 17.13 38.55
N ASP A 328 12.18 16.73 39.73
CA ASP A 328 13.37 17.33 40.38
C ASP A 328 14.70 17.03 39.65
N GLY A 329 14.68 16.84 38.33
CA GLY A 329 15.85 16.59 37.49
C GLY A 329 16.48 15.20 37.58
N LYS A 330 15.91 14.29 38.38
CA LYS A 330 16.43 12.92 38.61
C LYS A 330 15.68 11.79 37.90
N HIS A 331 14.54 12.10 37.26
CA HIS A 331 13.66 11.06 36.73
C HIS A 331 13.59 11.11 35.20
N MET A 332 13.82 9.93 34.62
CA MET A 332 13.81 9.54 33.22
C MET A 332 14.97 9.93 32.30
N SER A 333 15.61 8.88 31.78
CA SER A 333 16.58 8.87 30.66
C SER A 333 16.05 9.58 29.40
N LEU A 334 14.73 9.59 29.24
CA LEU A 334 14.06 10.32 28.17
C LEU A 334 14.28 11.84 28.19
N SER A 335 14.89 12.43 29.22
CA SER A 335 15.17 13.87 29.31
C SER A 335 16.64 14.24 29.04
N THR A 336 17.54 13.27 28.83
CA THR A 336 18.99 13.50 28.64
C THR A 336 19.29 14.39 27.43
N ARG A 337 20.43 15.13 27.48
CA ARG A 337 20.84 16.06 26.40
C ARG A 337 21.48 15.38 25.18
N GLU A 338 22.02 14.17 25.34
CA GLU A 338 22.68 13.43 24.26
C GLU A 338 21.69 12.44 23.64
N TRP A 339 21.40 12.62 22.35
CA TRP A 339 20.41 11.83 21.60
C TRP A 339 21.03 11.41 20.27
N LEU A 340 21.25 10.11 20.09
CA LEU A 340 22.06 9.51 19.03
C LEU A 340 21.30 9.27 17.71
N GLY A 341 19.96 9.29 17.73
CA GLY A 341 19.14 9.04 16.55
C GLY A 341 17.63 9.06 16.84
N GLY A 342 16.81 9.20 15.81
CA GLY A 342 15.35 9.30 15.93
C GLY A 342 14.87 10.60 16.55
N SER A 343 13.57 10.85 16.53
CA SER A 343 13.00 12.14 16.94
C SER A 343 12.58 12.13 18.40
N ARG A 344 12.77 13.26 19.08
CA ARG A 344 12.30 13.52 20.44
C ARG A 344 11.88 14.98 20.58
N ILE A 345 10.91 15.24 21.46
CA ILE A 345 10.54 16.58 21.88
C ILE A 345 10.12 16.61 23.35
N THR A 346 10.49 17.67 24.05
CA THR A 346 10.10 17.96 25.44
C THR A 346 9.24 19.22 25.54
N THR A 347 8.59 19.43 26.67
CA THR A 347 7.82 20.66 26.94
C THR A 347 8.68 21.92 26.91
N GLN A 348 9.95 21.85 27.29
CA GLN A 348 10.89 22.98 27.27
C GLN A 348 11.30 23.37 25.84
N GLU A 349 11.37 22.40 24.93
CA GLU A 349 11.73 22.58 23.52
C GLU A 349 10.54 22.98 22.63
N ILE A 350 9.31 23.03 23.19
CA ILE A 350 8.14 23.58 22.48
C ILE A 350 8.27 25.10 22.27
N VAL A 351 9.18 25.78 22.98
CA VAL A 351 9.63 27.13 22.59
C VAL A 351 10.23 27.00 21.20
N GLU A 352 9.47 27.49 20.22
CA GLU A 352 9.60 27.18 18.80
C GLU A 352 11.06 26.92 18.38
N PRO A 353 11.40 25.70 17.92
CA PRO A 353 12.55 25.56 17.05
C PRO A 353 12.32 26.60 15.97
N ASP A 354 13.29 27.48 15.78
CA ASP A 354 13.20 28.57 14.85
C ASP A 354 13.03 27.98 13.45
N VAL A 355 11.79 27.64 13.07
CA VAL A 355 11.44 27.21 11.72
C VAL A 355 11.72 28.37 10.77
N LYS A 356 11.77 29.61 11.28
CA LYS A 356 12.32 30.74 10.52
C LYS A 356 13.81 30.61 10.27
N SER A 357 14.62 29.93 11.09
CA SER A 357 16.04 29.68 10.75
C SER A 357 16.21 28.73 9.55
N LEU A 358 15.29 27.78 9.36
CA LEU A 358 15.26 26.89 8.19
C LEU A 358 14.53 27.49 6.97
N GLN A 359 13.54 28.38 7.19
CA GLN A 359 12.85 29.11 6.12
C GLN A 359 13.61 30.37 5.66
N ASN A 360 14.44 30.97 6.53
CA ASN A 360 15.29 32.12 6.19
C ASN A 360 16.66 31.72 5.65
N SER A 361 17.03 30.43 5.69
CA SER A 361 18.15 29.97 4.89
C SER A 361 17.70 30.03 3.44
N GLN A 362 18.09 31.10 2.74
CA GLN A 362 18.08 31.19 1.28
C GLN A 362 19.02 30.11 0.71
N VAL A 363 18.73 28.83 0.94
CA VAL A 363 19.48 27.73 0.34
C VAL A 363 19.01 27.67 -1.11
N PRO A 364 19.89 27.93 -2.09
CA PRO A 364 19.54 27.79 -3.49
C PRO A 364 19.03 26.38 -3.70
N THR A 365 17.73 26.23 -4.00
CA THR A 365 17.13 24.92 -4.18
C THR A 365 17.06 24.64 -5.66
N LEU A 366 17.86 23.69 -6.11
CA LEU A 366 17.76 23.15 -7.47
C LEU A 366 16.44 22.37 -7.59
N THR A 367 15.70 22.61 -8.66
CA THR A 367 14.48 21.87 -8.97
C THR A 367 14.80 20.65 -9.81
N ALA A 368 14.20 19.52 -9.46
CA ALA A 368 14.31 18.31 -10.26
C ALA A 368 12.92 17.74 -10.56
N SER A 369 12.67 17.34 -11.80
CA SER A 369 11.41 16.69 -12.20
C SER A 369 11.58 15.17 -12.08
N LEU A 370 10.65 14.50 -11.39
CA LEU A 370 10.64 13.04 -11.30
C LEU A 370 9.45 12.50 -12.11
N GLU A 371 9.73 11.88 -13.25
CA GLU A 371 8.72 11.21 -14.08
C GLU A 371 8.65 9.72 -13.70
N TYR A 372 7.46 9.20 -13.36
CA TYR A 372 7.28 7.75 -13.27
C TYR A 372 6.71 7.20 -14.56
N ARG A 373 7.20 6.02 -14.93
CA ARG A 373 6.63 5.28 -16.04
C ARG A 373 6.17 3.89 -15.59
N LYS A 374 4.93 3.56 -15.92
CA LYS A 374 4.31 2.26 -15.63
C LYS A 374 4.56 1.31 -16.80
N TYR A 375 4.73 0.02 -16.52
CA TYR A 375 4.62 -1.08 -17.49
C TYR A 375 5.68 -1.15 -18.61
N TRP A 376 6.97 -0.84 -18.33
CA TRP A 376 8.03 -0.99 -19.33
C TRP A 376 8.21 -2.43 -19.84
N GLN A 377 7.99 -3.42 -18.96
CA GLN A 377 8.02 -4.85 -19.25
C GLN A 377 7.18 -5.64 -18.24
N PRO A 378 6.34 -6.60 -18.68
CA PRO A 378 5.71 -7.57 -17.78
C PRO A 378 6.76 -8.29 -16.91
N GLY A 379 6.58 -8.25 -15.59
CA GLY A 379 7.44 -8.98 -14.63
C GLY A 379 8.77 -8.29 -14.25
N PHE A 380 9.13 -7.15 -14.84
CA PHE A 380 10.13 -6.25 -14.25
C PHE A 380 9.54 -5.45 -13.07
N ASP A 381 8.21 -5.44 -12.95
CA ASP A 381 7.53 -4.58 -12.00
C ASP A 381 7.65 -5.03 -10.53
N ARG A 382 7.77 -4.03 -9.62
CA ARG A 382 7.80 -4.19 -8.15
C ARG A 382 8.97 -5.02 -7.64
N ARG A 383 10.14 -4.40 -7.54
CA ARG A 383 11.39 -5.02 -7.05
C ARG A 383 12.06 -4.14 -6.02
N LYS A 384 12.66 -4.71 -4.98
CA LYS A 384 13.51 -3.98 -4.02
C LYS A 384 14.76 -4.77 -3.65
N PHE A 385 15.82 -4.06 -3.28
CA PHE A 385 17.13 -4.60 -2.88
C PHE A 385 17.82 -5.48 -3.95
N GLY A 386 17.52 -5.25 -5.22
CA GLY A 386 18.41 -5.66 -6.32
C GLY A 386 19.54 -4.64 -6.51
N ALA A 387 20.37 -4.84 -7.53
CA ALA A 387 21.41 -3.88 -7.88
C ALA A 387 21.39 -3.59 -9.38
N ALA A 388 21.80 -2.39 -9.73
CA ALA A 388 21.94 -1.93 -11.10
C ALA A 388 23.31 -1.29 -11.32
N ALA A 389 23.82 -1.37 -12.54
CA ALA A 389 25.07 -0.72 -12.94
C ALA A 389 24.99 -0.23 -14.38
N LYS A 390 25.77 0.80 -14.70
CA LYS A 390 25.97 1.26 -16.07
C LYS A 390 26.70 0.17 -16.86
N LEU A 391 26.14 -0.23 -18.01
CA LEU A 391 26.74 -1.19 -18.94
C LEU A 391 27.45 -0.46 -20.09
N SER A 392 26.86 0.62 -20.58
CA SER A 392 27.41 1.55 -21.59
C SER A 392 26.73 2.92 -21.46
N ASP A 393 27.11 3.91 -22.25
CA ASP A 393 26.52 5.25 -22.18
C ASP A 393 24.99 5.28 -22.35
N GLY A 394 24.44 4.40 -23.18
CA GLY A 394 23.00 4.26 -23.39
C GLY A 394 22.35 3.02 -22.74
N ALA A 395 23.03 2.31 -21.83
CA ALA A 395 22.44 1.09 -21.25
C ALA A 395 22.85 0.80 -19.80
N ALA A 396 21.92 0.20 -19.04
CA ALA A 396 22.15 -0.30 -17.70
C ALA A 396 21.77 -1.79 -17.59
N ILE A 397 22.38 -2.48 -16.63
CA ILE A 397 21.99 -3.83 -16.22
C ILE A 397 21.35 -3.76 -14.83
N TYR A 398 20.33 -4.58 -14.59
CA TYR A 398 19.73 -4.85 -13.28
C TYR A 398 19.74 -6.35 -13.01
N TYR A 399 20.08 -6.75 -11.78
CA TYR A 399 20.05 -8.16 -11.37
C TYR A 399 19.34 -8.37 -10.01
N GLY A 400 18.60 -9.47 -9.94
CA GLY A 400 18.11 -10.05 -8.71
C GLY A 400 17.07 -9.21 -7.95
N GLY A 401 17.25 -9.09 -6.64
CA GLY A 401 16.34 -8.40 -5.73
C GLY A 401 15.20 -9.29 -5.23
N MET A 402 14.26 -8.67 -4.53
CA MET A 402 13.01 -9.28 -4.05
C MET A 402 11.83 -8.69 -4.83
N ASP A 403 11.00 -9.55 -5.39
CA ASP A 403 9.72 -9.20 -6.00
C ASP A 403 8.54 -9.55 -5.06
N THR A 404 7.31 -9.48 -5.57
CA THR A 404 6.10 -9.78 -4.79
C THR A 404 5.95 -11.23 -4.33
N LYS A 405 6.72 -12.16 -4.92
CA LYS A 405 6.67 -13.60 -4.64
C LYS A 405 7.88 -14.06 -3.85
N SER A 406 9.08 -13.71 -4.31
CA SER A 406 10.34 -14.24 -3.75
C SER A 406 11.58 -13.46 -4.19
N ARG A 407 12.76 -13.99 -3.88
CA ARG A 407 14.02 -13.47 -4.42
C ARG A 407 14.17 -13.91 -5.87
N SER A 408 14.72 -13.05 -6.69
CA SER A 408 14.87 -13.24 -8.12
C SER A 408 16.33 -13.51 -8.50
N SER A 409 16.54 -14.29 -9.56
CA SER A 409 17.81 -14.44 -10.30
C SER A 409 17.74 -13.86 -11.71
N MET A 410 16.72 -13.05 -11.99
CA MET A 410 16.51 -12.48 -13.32
C MET A 410 17.52 -11.36 -13.61
N THR A 411 18.07 -11.36 -14.81
CA THR A 411 18.88 -10.28 -15.39
C THR A 411 18.03 -9.47 -16.36
N TYR A 412 18.12 -8.15 -16.25
CA TYR A 412 17.48 -7.21 -17.16
C TYR A 412 18.50 -6.22 -17.71
N ILE A 413 18.39 -5.90 -19.00
CA ILE A 413 19.11 -4.80 -19.63
C ILE A 413 18.10 -3.70 -19.93
N PHE A 414 18.41 -2.50 -19.46
CA PHE A 414 17.71 -1.27 -19.77
C PHE A 414 18.46 -0.54 -20.88
N ASP A 415 17.76 -0.28 -21.98
CA ASP A 415 18.21 0.55 -23.10
C ASP A 415 17.58 1.94 -22.94
N ASP A 416 18.41 2.95 -22.71
CA ASP A 416 17.97 4.34 -22.53
C ASP A 416 17.62 5.02 -23.86
N THR A 417 18.14 4.52 -24.98
CA THR A 417 17.88 5.11 -26.30
C THR A 417 16.46 4.78 -26.75
N HIS A 418 16.08 3.52 -26.60
CA HIS A 418 14.75 3.04 -26.97
C HIS A 418 13.76 3.03 -25.81
N MET A 419 14.21 3.40 -24.61
CA MET A 419 13.42 3.35 -23.38
C MET A 419 12.77 1.98 -23.21
N LYS A 420 13.59 0.92 -23.30
CA LYS A 420 13.14 -0.48 -23.28
C LYS A 420 13.92 -1.29 -22.25
N VAL A 421 13.22 -2.11 -21.48
CA VAL A 421 13.83 -3.16 -20.66
C VAL A 421 13.74 -4.48 -21.41
N SER A 422 14.79 -5.30 -21.38
CA SER A 422 14.81 -6.64 -21.96
C SER A 422 15.36 -7.63 -20.95
N ARG A 423 14.69 -8.77 -20.78
CA ARG A 423 15.21 -9.87 -19.95
C ARG A 423 16.30 -10.61 -20.71
N ILE A 424 17.38 -10.94 -20.01
CA ILE A 424 18.45 -11.79 -20.52
C ILE A 424 18.42 -13.10 -19.74
N ASP A 425 18.28 -14.21 -20.46
CA ASP A 425 18.48 -15.54 -19.92
C ASP A 425 19.91 -15.99 -20.21
N SER A 426 20.56 -16.53 -19.19
CA SER A 426 21.95 -17.00 -19.30
C SER A 426 22.14 -18.26 -18.48
N ASN A 427 23.03 -19.13 -18.95
CA ASN A 427 23.44 -20.33 -18.25
C ASN A 427 24.94 -20.52 -18.49
N PRO A 428 25.80 -20.49 -17.46
CA PRO A 428 25.46 -20.39 -16.04
C PRO A 428 24.96 -18.99 -15.64
N GLN A 429 24.27 -18.90 -14.49
CA GLN A 429 23.83 -17.64 -13.88
C GLN A 429 23.90 -17.70 -12.34
N PRO A 430 23.97 -16.55 -11.65
CA PRO A 430 24.00 -16.54 -10.19
C PRO A 430 22.67 -17.02 -9.58
N ALA A 431 22.73 -17.52 -8.35
CA ALA A 431 21.52 -17.88 -7.61
C ALA A 431 20.64 -16.65 -7.23
N PRO A 432 19.32 -16.84 -6.97
CA PRO A 432 18.44 -15.76 -6.53
C PRO A 432 18.91 -15.10 -5.24
N ARG A 433 19.02 -13.76 -5.24
CA ARG A 433 19.62 -13.01 -4.13
C ARG A 433 19.15 -11.56 -4.07
N MET A 434 19.37 -10.92 -2.92
CA MET A 434 19.16 -9.50 -2.68
C MET A 434 20.34 -8.91 -1.89
N CYS A 435 20.42 -7.58 -1.81
CA CYS A 435 21.45 -6.84 -1.08
C CYS A 435 22.89 -7.16 -1.52
N HIS A 436 23.08 -7.46 -2.81
CA HIS A 436 24.37 -7.57 -3.48
C HIS A 436 24.72 -6.23 -4.14
N THR A 437 25.92 -6.11 -4.70
CA THR A 437 26.30 -4.98 -5.55
C THR A 437 26.51 -5.43 -6.99
N LEU A 438 26.25 -4.52 -7.93
CA LEU A 438 26.70 -4.60 -9.32
C LEU A 438 27.63 -3.40 -9.55
N THR A 439 28.81 -3.65 -10.11
CA THR A 439 29.80 -2.59 -10.34
C THR A 439 30.36 -2.70 -11.75
N ASN A 440 30.41 -1.59 -12.48
CA ASN A 440 31.00 -1.54 -13.82
C ASN A 440 32.48 -1.98 -13.76
N PHE A 441 32.93 -2.74 -14.76
CA PHE A 441 34.30 -3.25 -14.86
C PHE A 441 34.88 -3.09 -16.27
N GLY A 442 34.60 -1.93 -16.90
CA GLY A 442 35.05 -1.58 -18.24
C GLY A 442 34.46 -2.46 -19.35
N ASN A 443 34.56 -2.04 -20.61
CA ASN A 443 34.25 -2.86 -21.80
C ASN A 443 32.90 -3.61 -21.76
N ARG A 444 31.83 -2.96 -21.29
CA ARG A 444 30.49 -3.56 -21.10
C ARG A 444 30.48 -4.77 -20.15
N ARG A 445 31.40 -4.82 -19.19
CA ARG A 445 31.45 -5.85 -18.16
C ARG A 445 30.98 -5.30 -16.82
N VAL A 446 30.34 -6.16 -16.03
CA VAL A 446 29.84 -5.82 -14.70
C VAL A 446 30.13 -6.95 -13.73
N LEU A 447 30.71 -6.62 -12.58
CA LEU A 447 30.96 -7.56 -11.49
C LEU A 447 29.79 -7.54 -10.51
N LEU A 448 29.24 -8.73 -10.23
CA LEU A 448 28.34 -8.99 -9.13
C LEU A 448 29.13 -9.48 -7.93
N VAL A 449 28.87 -8.88 -6.76
CA VAL A 449 29.55 -9.25 -5.50
C VAL A 449 28.53 -9.64 -4.43
N GLY A 450 28.67 -10.86 -3.91
CA GLY A 450 28.01 -11.35 -2.70
C GLY A 450 26.48 -11.26 -2.70
N GLY A 451 25.91 -10.75 -1.61
CA GLY A 451 24.47 -10.68 -1.35
C GLY A 451 23.98 -11.76 -0.40
N ARG A 452 22.65 -11.97 -0.32
CA ARG A 452 22.08 -13.02 0.53
C ARG A 452 20.82 -13.69 -0.03
N GLY A 453 20.71 -14.99 0.22
CA GLY A 453 19.49 -15.78 0.09
C GLY A 453 18.70 -15.91 1.41
N ASN A 454 19.32 -15.65 2.55
CA ASN A 454 18.73 -15.71 3.89
C ASN A 454 19.50 -14.73 4.81
N PRO A 455 18.86 -13.97 5.74
CA PRO A 455 19.60 -13.07 6.64
C PRO A 455 20.74 -13.72 7.44
N LYS A 456 20.72 -15.05 7.68
CA LYS A 456 21.79 -15.76 8.41
C LYS A 456 23.02 -16.11 7.57
N SER A 457 22.89 -16.10 6.24
CA SER A 457 23.86 -16.69 5.33
C SER A 457 24.22 -15.70 4.23
N ALA A 458 25.34 -15.02 4.43
CA ALA A 458 25.94 -14.14 3.45
C ALA A 458 26.56 -14.98 2.32
N LEU A 459 26.41 -14.51 1.09
CA LEU A 459 26.99 -15.13 -0.09
C LEU A 459 28.39 -14.55 -0.34
N ALA A 460 29.33 -15.43 -0.63
CA ALA A 460 30.70 -15.08 -1.00
C ALA A 460 30.94 -15.13 -2.52
N ASP A 461 30.05 -15.75 -3.28
CA ASP A 461 30.24 -15.96 -4.70
C ASP A 461 30.14 -14.66 -5.50
N CYS A 462 31.06 -14.53 -6.46
CA CYS A 462 31.15 -13.39 -7.36
C CYS A 462 31.00 -13.85 -8.81
N TRP A 463 30.42 -12.98 -9.64
CA TRP A 463 30.13 -13.29 -11.03
C TRP A 463 30.43 -12.10 -11.92
N LEU A 464 31.07 -12.35 -13.07
CA LEU A 464 31.34 -11.35 -14.08
C LEU A 464 30.37 -11.53 -15.24
N PHE A 465 29.60 -10.48 -15.56
CA PHE A 465 28.79 -10.41 -16.76
C PHE A 465 29.61 -9.78 -17.88
N ASN A 466 29.66 -10.39 -19.05
CA ASN A 466 30.43 -9.91 -20.20
C ASN A 466 29.60 -9.14 -21.25
N GLY A 467 28.38 -8.74 -20.91
CA GLY A 467 27.41 -8.15 -21.84
C GLY A 467 26.39 -9.15 -22.39
N SER A 468 26.62 -10.46 -22.23
CA SER A 468 25.69 -11.50 -22.71
C SER A 468 25.51 -12.67 -21.72
N VAL A 469 26.59 -13.13 -21.09
CA VAL A 469 26.58 -14.29 -20.19
C VAL A 469 27.28 -13.98 -18.87
N TRP A 470 26.87 -14.68 -17.82
CA TRP A 470 27.56 -14.66 -16.54
C TRP A 470 28.62 -15.76 -16.47
N ALA A 471 29.77 -15.43 -15.89
CA ALA A 471 30.80 -16.40 -15.51
C ALA A 471 31.12 -16.22 -14.02
N ARG A 472 31.22 -17.33 -13.29
CA ARG A 472 31.63 -17.29 -11.88
C ARG A 472 33.12 -16.94 -11.81
N VAL A 473 33.48 -16.02 -10.93
CA VAL A 473 34.88 -15.63 -10.67
C VAL A 473 35.25 -15.98 -9.23
N GLN A 474 36.41 -15.51 -8.76
CA GLN A 474 36.90 -15.79 -7.41
C GLN A 474 35.93 -15.30 -6.34
N ASP A 475 35.67 -16.14 -5.34
CA ASP A 475 34.80 -15.81 -4.22
C ASP A 475 35.48 -14.82 -3.27
N LEU A 476 34.67 -13.99 -2.61
CA LEU A 476 35.11 -13.16 -1.51
C LEU A 476 35.74 -14.02 -0.39
N PRO A 477 36.77 -13.51 0.31
CA PRO A 477 37.33 -14.19 1.48
C PRO A 477 36.29 -14.47 2.56
N ASN A 478 35.38 -13.51 2.76
CA ASN A 478 34.24 -13.60 3.67
C ASN A 478 32.98 -13.12 2.94
N GLY A 479 31.93 -13.95 2.96
CA GLY A 479 30.65 -13.61 2.34
C GLY A 479 30.04 -12.36 2.96
N ARG A 480 29.47 -11.48 2.12
CA ARG A 480 28.94 -10.19 2.58
C ARG A 480 27.72 -9.73 1.81
N TYR A 481 26.78 -9.09 2.49
CA TYR A 481 25.59 -8.43 1.90
C TYR A 481 25.40 -7.03 2.48
N ARG A 482 24.66 -6.15 1.79
CA ARG A 482 24.56 -4.71 2.13
C ARG A 482 25.93 -4.01 2.23
N HIS A 483 26.95 -4.55 1.58
CA HIS A 483 28.22 -3.86 1.39
C HIS A 483 28.08 -2.82 0.28
N SER A 484 29.04 -1.91 0.21
CA SER A 484 29.12 -0.90 -0.84
C SER A 484 30.30 -1.23 -1.74
N ALA A 485 30.16 -1.01 -3.05
CA ALA A 485 31.20 -1.32 -4.03
C ALA A 485 31.35 -0.19 -5.03
N THR A 486 32.57 0.11 -5.44
CA THR A 486 32.87 1.11 -6.48
C THR A 486 33.94 0.59 -7.43
N HIS A 487 33.83 1.00 -8.69
CA HIS A 487 34.88 0.84 -9.69
C HIS A 487 36.01 1.83 -9.39
N ILE A 488 37.25 1.39 -9.55
CA ILE A 488 38.43 2.24 -9.53
C ILE A 488 39.38 1.81 -10.66
N SER A 489 40.19 2.74 -11.15
CA SER A 489 41.28 2.45 -12.06
C SER A 489 42.58 2.94 -11.44
N ILE A 490 43.52 2.02 -11.22
CA ILE A 490 44.85 2.31 -10.66
C ILE A 490 45.87 1.84 -11.70
N GLU A 491 46.77 2.72 -12.10
CA GLU A 491 47.83 2.41 -13.09
C GLU A 491 47.29 1.86 -14.43
N GLY A 492 46.05 2.23 -14.79
CA GLY A 492 45.37 1.76 -16.00
C GLY A 492 44.68 0.40 -15.87
N GLU A 493 44.73 -0.24 -14.70
CA GLU A 493 44.02 -1.50 -14.42
C GLU A 493 42.67 -1.24 -13.73
N ASP A 494 41.60 -1.82 -14.28
CA ASP A 494 40.27 -1.82 -13.67
C ASP A 494 40.24 -2.70 -12.43
N ARG A 495 39.67 -2.18 -11.34
CA ARG A 495 39.51 -2.88 -10.06
C ARG A 495 38.14 -2.58 -9.46
N VAL A 496 37.66 -3.46 -8.59
CA VAL A 496 36.44 -3.24 -7.78
C VAL A 496 36.82 -3.21 -6.31
N LEU A 497 36.54 -2.09 -5.64
CA LEU A 497 36.76 -1.92 -4.21
C LEU A 497 35.43 -2.08 -3.47
N VAL A 498 35.45 -2.87 -2.40
CA VAL A 498 34.28 -3.17 -1.56
C VAL A 498 34.57 -2.76 -0.12
N PHE A 499 33.61 -2.11 0.53
CA PHE A 499 33.68 -1.73 1.93
C PHE A 499 32.45 -2.21 2.72
N GLY A 500 32.71 -2.62 3.96
CA GLY A 500 31.69 -2.90 4.96
C GLY A 500 30.74 -4.04 4.59
N GLY A 501 29.48 -3.89 4.99
CA GLY A 501 28.42 -4.88 4.84
C GLY A 501 28.34 -5.84 6.02
N ARG A 502 27.37 -6.76 5.93
CA ARG A 502 27.08 -7.78 6.94
C ARG A 502 27.58 -9.14 6.50
N GLY A 503 28.19 -9.86 7.44
CA GLY A 503 28.66 -11.23 7.28
C GLY A 503 27.62 -12.27 7.68
N ASN A 504 28.09 -13.46 8.05
CA ASN A 504 27.23 -14.47 8.66
C ASN A 504 26.84 -14.07 10.09
N GLY A 505 25.59 -14.30 10.48
CA GLY A 505 25.08 -13.86 11.78
C GLY A 505 25.01 -12.33 11.92
N ASN A 506 25.54 -11.81 13.04
CA ASN A 506 25.47 -10.38 13.40
C ASN A 506 26.81 -9.64 13.19
N GLU A 507 27.67 -10.20 12.36
CA GLU A 507 28.93 -9.59 11.98
C GLU A 507 28.69 -8.41 11.04
N VAL A 508 29.32 -7.27 11.34
CA VAL A 508 29.32 -6.07 10.51
C VAL A 508 30.77 -5.68 10.26
N TYR A 509 31.14 -5.56 8.99
CA TYR A 509 32.52 -5.33 8.60
C TYR A 509 32.86 -3.83 8.58
N ASN A 510 34.13 -3.53 8.87
CA ASN A 510 34.83 -2.28 8.56
C ASN A 510 36.04 -2.51 7.62
N THR A 511 36.12 -3.69 7.01
CA THR A 511 37.24 -4.09 6.15
C THR A 511 37.07 -3.58 4.72
N TRP A 512 38.18 -3.30 4.06
CA TRP A 512 38.26 -3.02 2.62
C TRP A 512 38.79 -4.24 1.87
N VAL A 513 38.10 -4.66 0.82
CA VAL A 513 38.60 -5.74 -0.07
C VAL A 513 38.56 -5.27 -1.51
N ILE A 514 39.61 -5.59 -2.27
CA ILE A 514 39.79 -5.17 -3.65
C ILE A 514 39.88 -6.40 -4.55
N TRP A 515 39.21 -6.35 -5.70
CA TRP A 515 39.28 -7.37 -6.73
C TRP A 515 39.95 -6.82 -7.99
N SER A 516 40.82 -7.63 -8.58
CA SER A 516 41.33 -7.46 -9.94
C SER A 516 41.23 -8.79 -10.68
N GLU A 517 40.98 -8.75 -11.99
CA GLU A 517 40.84 -9.96 -12.79
C GLU A 517 42.09 -10.88 -12.73
N PRO A 518 43.34 -10.37 -12.76
CA PRO A 518 44.54 -11.22 -12.69
C PRO A 518 44.80 -11.83 -11.31
N ASN A 519 44.52 -11.08 -10.23
CA ASN A 519 44.96 -11.46 -8.87
C ASN A 519 43.83 -11.93 -7.95
N GLY A 520 42.56 -11.80 -8.36
CA GLY A 520 41.42 -12.09 -7.50
C GLY A 520 41.26 -11.06 -6.37
N TRP A 521 40.73 -11.52 -5.23
CA TRP A 521 40.46 -10.68 -4.06
C TRP A 521 41.66 -10.59 -3.11
N SER A 522 41.94 -9.39 -2.62
CA SER A 522 42.85 -9.15 -1.50
C SER A 522 42.26 -8.14 -0.51
N GLU A 523 42.67 -8.23 0.75
CA GLU A 523 42.34 -7.21 1.75
C GLU A 523 43.23 -5.99 1.57
N VAL A 524 42.69 -4.79 1.83
CA VAL A 524 43.42 -3.53 1.77
C VAL A 524 43.53 -2.95 3.18
N THR A 525 44.76 -2.70 3.62
CA THR A 525 45.02 -2.13 4.94
C THR A 525 44.58 -0.67 5.00
N SER A 526 43.91 -0.29 6.09
CA SER A 526 43.66 1.11 6.42
C SER A 526 44.73 1.66 7.36
N ILE A 527 45.15 2.89 7.12
CA ILE A 527 46.09 3.62 7.98
C ILE A 527 45.31 4.52 8.93
N GLY A 528 45.73 4.56 10.19
CA GLY A 528 45.07 5.32 11.24
C GLY A 528 43.81 4.63 11.75
N THR A 529 42.83 5.42 12.20
CA THR A 529 41.56 4.90 12.71
C THR A 529 40.67 4.47 11.53
N PRO A 530 40.31 3.18 11.41
CA PRO A 530 39.45 2.73 10.33
C PRO A 530 38.04 3.31 10.48
N PRO A 531 37.29 3.49 9.38
CA PRO A 531 35.89 3.90 9.47
C PRO A 531 35.08 2.90 10.28
N THR A 532 34.07 3.39 11.01
CA THR A 532 33.17 2.53 11.81
C THR A 532 32.56 1.42 10.96
N SER A 533 32.47 0.21 11.53
CA SER A 533 31.79 -0.94 10.91
C SER A 533 30.36 -0.59 10.57
N ARG A 534 29.98 -0.78 9.30
CA ARG A 534 28.67 -0.34 8.81
C ARG A 534 28.17 -1.16 7.64
N PHE A 535 26.87 -1.10 7.41
CA PHE A 535 26.23 -1.69 6.25
C PHE A 535 25.22 -0.71 5.63
N SER A 536 24.87 -0.93 4.36
CA SER A 536 24.04 -0.02 3.57
C SER A 536 24.60 1.41 3.48
N ALA A 537 25.93 1.56 3.48
CA ALA A 537 26.60 2.86 3.30
C ALA A 537 26.65 3.26 1.82
N SER A 538 27.00 4.51 1.54
CA SER A 538 27.27 5.00 0.19
C SER A 538 28.77 5.12 -0.04
N LEU A 539 29.26 4.62 -1.18
CA LEU A 539 30.67 4.61 -1.55
C LEU A 539 30.82 4.98 -3.02
N SER A 540 31.72 5.91 -3.35
CA SER A 540 32.05 6.28 -4.73
C SER A 540 33.50 6.76 -4.88
N TRP A 541 34.02 6.69 -6.10
CA TRP A 541 35.38 7.10 -6.48
C TRP A 541 35.35 8.24 -7.50
N PHE A 542 36.26 9.21 -7.35
CA PHE A 542 36.43 10.36 -8.24
C PHE A 542 37.84 10.37 -8.86
N PRO A 543 38.00 9.87 -10.10
CA PRO A 543 39.31 9.70 -10.72
C PRO A 543 40.12 11.00 -10.86
N SER A 544 39.47 12.13 -11.13
CA SER A 544 40.16 13.41 -11.36
C SER A 544 40.91 13.94 -10.14
N THR A 545 40.50 13.54 -8.94
CA THR A 545 41.15 13.93 -7.67
C THR A 545 41.88 12.78 -7.00
N ALA A 546 41.80 11.56 -7.56
CA ALA A 546 42.28 10.33 -6.93
C ALA A 546 41.76 10.15 -5.48
N THR A 547 40.50 10.51 -5.26
CA THR A 547 39.83 10.46 -3.96
C THR A 547 38.48 9.79 -4.08
N GLY A 548 38.09 9.02 -3.08
CA GLY A 548 36.73 8.52 -2.92
C GLY A 548 36.03 9.04 -1.68
N VAL A 549 34.72 8.81 -1.61
CA VAL A 549 33.85 9.26 -0.53
C VAL A 549 33.10 8.07 0.06
N LEU A 550 33.04 8.03 1.39
CA LEU A 550 32.23 7.09 2.18
C LEU A 550 31.31 7.89 3.11
N THR A 551 30.01 7.60 3.11
CA THR A 551 29.05 8.28 3.99
C THR A 551 27.88 7.38 4.36
N GLY A 552 27.26 7.65 5.51
CA GLY A 552 26.02 7.01 5.92
C GLY A 552 26.14 5.53 6.30
N GLY A 553 25.01 4.85 6.27
CA GLY A 553 24.86 3.44 6.62
C GLY A 553 24.38 3.21 8.05
N PHE A 554 24.05 1.97 8.36
CA PHE A 554 23.72 1.52 9.70
C PHE A 554 24.96 1.02 10.42
N SER A 555 25.09 1.36 11.71
CA SER A 555 25.99 0.70 12.63
C SER A 555 25.51 -0.72 12.96
N ARG A 556 26.31 -1.49 13.71
CA ARG A 556 25.94 -2.81 14.22
C ARG A 556 24.60 -2.81 14.98
N ASP A 557 24.33 -1.75 15.73
CA ASP A 557 23.15 -1.61 16.59
C ASP A 557 21.92 -1.04 15.85
N GLY A 558 22.05 -0.81 14.54
CA GLY A 558 20.99 -0.25 13.71
C GLY A 558 20.81 1.26 13.84
N ASN A 559 21.78 1.97 14.45
CA ASN A 559 21.81 3.42 14.42
C ASN A 559 22.31 3.88 13.05
N ILE A 560 21.67 4.89 12.47
CA ILE A 560 22.13 5.49 11.22
C ILE A 560 23.30 6.44 11.49
N ILE A 561 24.36 6.30 10.71
CA ILE A 561 25.59 7.08 10.81
C ILE A 561 25.44 8.34 9.93
N SER A 562 25.93 9.49 10.38
CA SER A 562 25.83 10.77 9.66
C SER A 562 27.17 11.36 9.21
N ASP A 563 28.25 10.59 9.30
CA ASP A 563 29.58 11.03 8.87
C ASP A 563 29.72 11.05 7.33
N ILE A 564 30.75 11.75 6.89
CA ILE A 564 31.24 11.71 5.51
C ILE A 564 32.77 11.78 5.55
N LEU A 565 33.41 10.86 4.84
CA LEU A 565 34.85 10.64 4.86
C LEU A 565 35.39 10.64 3.44
N PHE A 566 36.53 11.29 3.25
CA PHE A 566 37.38 11.06 2.10
C PHE A 566 38.28 9.85 2.35
N TRP A 567 38.55 9.11 1.29
CA TRP A 567 39.56 8.05 1.29
C TRP A 567 40.40 8.11 0.02
N SER A 568 41.67 7.73 0.11
CA SER A 568 42.60 7.66 -1.02
C SER A 568 43.63 6.56 -0.81
N PHE A 569 44.28 6.13 -1.88
CA PHE A 569 45.42 5.21 -1.80
C PHE A 569 46.71 6.00 -1.61
N ASN A 570 47.54 5.57 -0.67
CA ASN A 570 48.89 6.10 -0.54
C ASN A 570 49.89 5.33 -1.41
N SER A 571 51.16 5.71 -1.37
CA SER A 571 52.23 5.09 -2.18
C SER A 571 52.47 3.62 -1.88
N SER A 572 52.03 3.10 -0.73
CA SER A 572 52.11 1.67 -0.38
C SER A 572 50.90 0.85 -0.82
N GLY A 573 49.88 1.48 -1.43
CA GLY A 573 48.61 0.85 -1.76
C GLY A 573 47.66 0.67 -0.57
N SER A 574 47.98 1.27 0.58
CA SER A 574 47.09 1.31 1.75
C SER A 574 46.09 2.46 1.63
N ILE A 575 44.93 2.34 2.27
CA ILE A 575 43.91 3.39 2.29
C ILE A 575 44.13 4.33 3.46
N GLU A 576 44.18 5.63 3.17
CA GLU A 576 44.18 6.71 4.16
C GLU A 576 42.81 7.39 4.18
N HIS A 577 42.38 7.82 5.36
CA HIS A 577 41.07 8.45 5.57
C HIS A 577 41.24 9.89 6.04
N GLN A 578 40.43 10.79 5.50
CA GLN A 578 40.36 12.18 5.93
C GLN A 578 38.91 12.57 6.19
N GLN A 579 38.66 13.25 7.31
CA GLN A 579 37.34 13.77 7.61
C GLN A 579 36.94 14.86 6.61
N TRP A 580 35.68 14.85 6.20
CA TRP A 580 35.06 16.05 5.63
C TRP A 580 35.15 17.20 6.63
N ARG A 581 35.04 18.45 6.16
CA ARG A 581 34.94 19.60 7.08
C ARG A 581 33.84 19.37 8.14
N PRO A 582 33.95 19.99 9.32
CA PRO A 582 32.90 19.92 10.33
C PRO A 582 31.53 20.26 9.74
N LEU A 583 30.55 19.38 9.96
CA LEU A 583 29.18 19.54 9.50
C LEU A 583 28.37 20.37 10.49
N SER A 584 27.50 21.23 9.98
CA SER A 584 26.43 21.81 10.79
C SER A 584 25.42 20.73 11.22
N LYS A 585 24.60 21.03 12.24
CA LYS A 585 23.50 20.12 12.66
C LYS A 585 22.54 19.83 11.51
N PHE A 586 22.26 20.82 10.67
CA PHE A 586 21.39 20.66 9.50
C PHE A 586 22.01 19.72 8.46
N GLU A 587 23.27 19.92 8.07
CA GLU A 587 23.95 19.04 7.13
C GLU A 587 24.07 17.60 7.65
N SER A 588 24.40 17.43 8.94
CA SER A 588 24.41 16.12 9.59
C SER A 588 23.04 15.43 9.51
N SER A 589 21.94 16.18 9.71
CA SER A 589 20.59 15.64 9.57
C SER A 589 20.25 15.21 8.14
N LEU A 590 20.82 15.89 7.13
CA LEU A 590 20.67 15.52 5.73
C LEU A 590 21.49 14.29 5.36
N LEU A 591 22.68 14.10 5.95
CA LEU A 591 23.58 12.97 5.65
C LEU A 591 23.29 11.72 6.48
N CYS A 592 22.50 11.83 7.55
CA CYS A 592 22.11 10.71 8.41
C CYS A 592 21.14 9.75 7.68
N ARG A 593 21.68 8.99 6.72
CA ARG A 593 20.95 8.08 5.83
C ARG A 593 21.57 6.70 5.78
N ALA A 594 20.72 5.68 5.63
CA ALA A 594 21.16 4.32 5.33
C ALA A 594 20.40 3.76 4.13
N GLY A 595 21.10 3.03 3.26
CA GLY A 595 20.56 2.51 2.00
C GLY A 595 20.54 3.52 0.86
N ALA A 596 21.13 4.70 1.06
CA ALA A 596 21.34 5.69 0.00
C ALA A 596 22.48 5.24 -0.94
N GLN A 597 22.49 5.74 -2.18
CA GLN A 597 23.61 5.57 -3.11
C GLN A 597 24.21 6.93 -3.49
N LEU A 598 25.54 6.99 -3.54
CA LEU A 598 26.29 8.16 -3.97
C LEU A 598 26.69 7.97 -5.43
N ILE A 599 26.08 8.71 -6.35
CA ILE A 599 26.19 8.53 -7.79
C ILE A 599 27.00 9.68 -8.39
N PRO A 600 28.21 9.44 -8.94
CA PRO A 600 28.98 10.48 -9.63
C PRO A 600 28.22 10.98 -10.86
N ILE A 601 28.09 12.30 -11.01
CA ILE A 601 27.46 12.96 -12.16
C ILE A 601 28.44 13.85 -12.94
N GLY A 602 29.66 14.00 -12.45
CA GLY A 602 30.75 14.74 -13.07
C GLY A 602 32.09 14.37 -12.45
N SER A 603 33.14 15.13 -12.76
CA SER A 603 34.49 14.91 -12.21
C SER A 603 34.56 15.16 -10.69
N THR A 604 33.80 16.13 -10.18
CA THR A 604 33.84 16.55 -8.78
C THR A 604 32.46 16.67 -8.16
N GLU A 605 31.44 16.11 -8.80
CA GLU A 605 30.04 16.24 -8.39
C GLU A 605 29.36 14.87 -8.31
N ALA A 606 28.53 14.70 -7.29
CA ALA A 606 27.74 13.49 -7.11
C ALA A 606 26.35 13.79 -6.54
N LEU A 607 25.42 12.86 -6.77
CA LEU A 607 24.11 12.83 -6.14
C LEU A 607 24.10 11.79 -5.02
N LEU A 608 23.73 12.18 -3.80
CA LEU A 608 23.33 11.25 -2.76
C LEU A 608 21.82 11.05 -2.84
N VAL A 609 21.40 9.82 -3.12
CA VAL A 609 20.02 9.51 -3.50
C VAL A 609 19.41 8.45 -2.60
N GLY A 610 18.18 8.72 -2.17
CA GLY A 610 17.33 7.75 -1.48
C GLY A 610 17.80 7.42 -0.07
N GLY A 611 17.52 6.18 0.33
CA GLY A 611 17.81 5.68 1.67
C GLY A 611 16.82 6.16 2.74
N MET A 612 16.88 5.51 3.90
CA MET A 612 16.12 5.87 5.08
C MET A 612 16.88 6.88 5.92
N LEU A 613 16.20 7.96 6.28
CA LEU A 613 16.68 8.99 7.18
C LEU A 613 16.44 8.60 8.64
N ALA A 614 17.30 9.07 9.54
CA ALA A 614 17.11 8.89 10.98
C ALA A 614 15.90 9.65 11.53
N HIS A 615 15.47 10.72 10.86
CA HIS A 615 14.29 11.49 11.23
C HIS A 615 13.32 11.52 10.05
N CYS A 616 12.03 11.36 10.33
CA CYS A 616 11.04 11.48 9.27
C CYS A 616 10.85 12.97 8.95
N LEU A 617 11.25 13.36 7.74
CA LEU A 617 11.14 14.73 7.27
C LEU A 617 9.69 15.04 6.87
N SER A 618 9.28 16.30 7.00
CA SER A 618 7.94 16.73 6.57
C SER A 618 7.74 16.52 5.07
N ALA A 619 6.49 16.41 4.61
CA ALA A 619 6.17 16.14 3.21
C ALA A 619 6.66 17.22 2.20
N ASP A 620 7.05 18.39 2.72
CA ASP A 620 7.54 19.55 1.97
C ASP A 620 9.05 19.77 2.11
N PHE A 621 9.76 18.86 2.77
CA PHE A 621 11.18 19.05 3.07
C PHE A 621 12.07 18.76 1.85
N PRO A 622 12.90 19.73 1.40
CA PRO A 622 13.90 19.51 0.34
C PRO A 622 15.02 18.60 0.84
N GLY A 623 15.51 17.69 0.00
CA GLY A 623 16.61 16.79 0.39
C GLY A 623 16.29 15.29 0.28
N THR A 624 15.26 14.89 -0.46
CA THR A 624 15.16 13.49 -0.94
C THR A 624 16.39 13.10 -1.77
N PHE A 625 16.95 14.08 -2.47
CA PHE A 625 18.20 14.01 -3.23
C PHE A 625 19.11 15.14 -2.75
N LEU A 626 20.41 14.86 -2.61
CA LEU A 626 21.43 15.88 -2.31
C LEU A 626 22.44 15.91 -3.45
N ARG A 627 22.84 17.11 -3.88
CA ARG A 627 24.03 17.30 -4.72
C ARG A 627 25.21 17.60 -3.81
N LEU A 628 26.28 16.85 -3.98
CA LEU A 628 27.54 17.02 -3.26
C LEU A 628 28.58 17.50 -4.26
N ASN A 629 29.29 18.57 -3.91
CA ASN A 629 30.52 18.96 -4.59
C ASN A 629 31.70 18.56 -3.73
N ILE A 630 32.51 17.66 -4.27
CA ILE A 630 33.58 16.95 -3.58
C ILE A 630 34.78 17.86 -3.36
N SER A 631 35.07 18.75 -4.30
CA SER A 631 36.23 19.63 -4.25
C SER A 631 36.08 20.77 -3.24
N ASN A 632 34.91 21.41 -3.21
CA ASN A 632 34.64 22.54 -2.29
C ASN A 632 33.90 22.09 -1.00
N GLN A 633 33.56 20.81 -0.90
CA GLN A 633 32.89 20.22 0.25
C GLN A 633 31.51 20.82 0.57
N THR A 634 30.70 21.09 -0.45
CA THR A 634 29.31 21.59 -0.29
C THR A 634 28.26 20.49 -0.40
N ILE A 635 27.15 20.66 0.33
CA ILE A 635 25.99 19.76 0.35
C ILE A 635 24.76 20.62 0.04
N GLU A 636 24.11 20.33 -1.09
CA GLU A 636 22.98 21.11 -1.61
C GLU A 636 21.73 20.23 -1.69
N PRO A 637 20.69 20.46 -0.88
CA PRO A 637 19.44 19.70 -0.99
C PRO A 637 18.66 20.10 -2.26
N LEU A 638 18.14 19.11 -2.98
CA LEU A 638 17.29 19.33 -4.16
C LEU A 638 15.80 19.36 -3.77
N TYR A 639 15.04 20.25 -4.41
CA TYR A 639 13.58 20.29 -4.34
C TYR A 639 12.98 19.52 -5.51
N THR A 640 12.26 18.44 -5.23
CA THR A 640 11.71 17.58 -6.29
C THR A 640 10.27 17.98 -6.61
N ILE A 641 10.03 18.35 -7.87
CA ILE A 641 8.70 18.59 -8.41
C ILE A 641 8.16 17.27 -8.97
N LEU A 642 6.97 16.86 -8.51
CA LEU A 642 6.24 15.72 -9.08
C LEU A 642 5.17 16.25 -10.06
N PRO A 643 5.30 16.03 -11.37
CA PRO A 643 4.29 16.43 -12.35
C PRO A 643 3.01 15.58 -12.23
N GLY A 644 1.83 16.15 -12.53
CA GLY A 644 0.55 15.42 -12.67
C GLY A 644 -0.13 14.93 -11.37
N LYS A 645 -1.06 13.94 -11.50
CA LYS A 645 -1.81 13.30 -10.38
C LYS A 645 -0.91 12.52 -9.40
N GLU A 646 0.39 12.42 -9.67
CA GLU A 646 1.40 11.75 -8.83
C GLU A 646 1.75 12.56 -7.57
N GLN A 647 1.15 13.75 -7.41
CA GLN A 647 1.19 14.55 -6.18
C GLN A 647 0.45 13.91 -4.99
N ASP A 648 -0.32 12.84 -5.19
CA ASP A 648 -1.11 12.20 -4.13
C ASP A 648 -0.32 11.17 -3.31
N VAL A 649 0.81 10.65 -3.81
CA VAL A 649 1.70 9.73 -3.06
C VAL A 649 3.16 9.96 -3.46
N ARG A 650 4.02 10.26 -2.48
CA ARG A 650 5.47 10.48 -2.72
C ARG A 650 6.21 9.15 -3.00
N PRO A 651 7.36 9.18 -3.70
CA PRO A 651 8.17 7.97 -3.91
C PRO A 651 8.63 7.36 -2.59
N VAL A 652 8.65 6.03 -2.51
CA VAL A 652 9.49 5.33 -1.53
C VAL A 652 10.82 5.01 -2.19
N LEU A 653 11.88 5.70 -1.78
CA LEU A 653 13.25 5.47 -2.23
C LEU A 653 14.00 4.46 -1.35
N MET A 654 13.31 3.37 -1.00
CA MET A 654 13.82 2.30 -0.15
C MET A 654 14.08 1.04 -0.99
N GLY A 655 15.33 0.57 -0.99
CA GLY A 655 15.73 -0.62 -1.76
C GLY A 655 15.67 -0.41 -3.27
N CYS A 656 15.73 0.84 -3.74
CA CYS A 656 15.90 1.16 -5.16
C CYS A 656 17.35 0.90 -5.61
N ALA A 657 17.55 0.77 -6.91
CA ALA A 657 18.87 0.85 -7.54
C ALA A 657 18.93 2.08 -8.46
N TYR A 658 20.09 2.73 -8.56
CA TYR A 658 20.22 4.00 -9.28
C TYR A 658 21.31 3.92 -10.34
N VAL A 659 21.07 4.49 -11.52
CA VAL A 659 22.08 4.59 -12.59
C VAL A 659 21.99 5.95 -13.27
N TRP A 660 23.14 6.61 -13.48
CA TRP A 660 23.24 7.85 -14.24
C TRP A 660 23.53 7.54 -15.73
N LEU A 661 22.61 7.89 -16.62
CA LEU A 661 22.72 7.72 -18.07
C LEU A 661 22.25 9.00 -18.77
N ASN A 662 22.94 9.43 -19.83
CA ASN A 662 22.52 10.57 -20.66
C ASN A 662 22.05 11.81 -19.87
N ASN A 663 22.79 12.19 -18.83
CA ASN A 663 22.49 13.31 -17.91
C ASN A 663 21.18 13.18 -17.12
N ARG A 664 20.69 11.96 -16.93
CA ARG A 664 19.48 11.66 -16.16
C ARG A 664 19.76 10.57 -15.14
N LEU A 665 19.08 10.65 -14.00
CA LEU A 665 19.14 9.60 -12.98
C LEU A 665 17.96 8.64 -13.19
N HIS A 666 18.27 7.38 -13.46
CA HIS A 666 17.31 6.30 -13.54
C HIS A 666 17.17 5.61 -12.18
N ILE A 667 15.94 5.47 -11.70
CA ILE A 667 15.59 4.89 -10.40
C ILE A 667 14.84 3.59 -10.61
N PHE A 668 15.44 2.45 -10.30
CA PHE A 668 14.84 1.13 -10.50
C PHE A 668 14.23 0.57 -9.21
N GLY A 669 12.93 0.29 -9.27
CA GLY A 669 12.18 -0.37 -8.20
C GLY A 669 12.03 0.47 -6.93
N GLY A 670 11.92 -0.21 -5.79
CA GLY A 670 11.68 0.35 -4.47
C GLY A 670 10.37 -0.11 -3.85
N GLY A 671 10.33 -0.13 -2.52
CA GLY A 671 9.10 -0.45 -1.80
C GLY A 671 9.31 -0.59 -0.31
N ILE A 672 8.21 -0.54 0.42
CA ILE A 672 8.16 -0.63 1.87
C ILE A 672 7.11 -1.67 2.28
N THR A 673 7.47 -2.48 3.25
CA THR A 673 6.56 -3.34 3.98
C THR A 673 6.11 -2.54 5.20
N ALA A 674 4.88 -2.02 5.17
CA ALA A 674 4.32 -1.20 6.23
C ALA A 674 3.95 -2.08 7.44
N PHE A 675 4.97 -2.70 8.05
CA PHE A 675 4.85 -3.60 9.19
C PHE A 675 3.85 -4.75 8.90
N SER A 676 2.82 -4.91 9.72
CA SER A 676 1.75 -5.90 9.52
C SER A 676 0.59 -5.41 8.63
N MET A 677 0.66 -4.20 8.08
CA MET A 677 -0.50 -3.51 7.49
C MET A 677 -0.62 -3.69 5.97
N GLY A 678 0.49 -4.06 5.30
CA GLY A 678 0.54 -4.26 3.86
C GLY A 678 1.89 -3.88 3.28
N SER A 679 2.05 -4.02 1.95
CA SER A 679 3.24 -3.55 1.24
C SER A 679 2.86 -2.48 0.23
N PHE A 680 3.68 -1.44 0.15
CA PHE A 680 3.64 -0.43 -0.90
C PHE A 680 4.85 -0.61 -1.81
N TRP A 681 4.63 -0.57 -3.13
CA TRP A 681 5.69 -0.72 -4.13
C TRP A 681 5.78 0.55 -4.96
N SER A 682 6.99 1.06 -5.13
CA SER A 682 7.25 2.17 -6.04
C SER A 682 7.12 1.71 -7.50
N LEU A 683 6.75 2.63 -8.39
CA LEU A 683 6.76 2.39 -9.83
C LEU A 683 8.20 2.23 -10.33
N CYS A 684 8.36 1.44 -11.39
CA CYS A 684 9.58 0.65 -11.61
C CYS A 684 10.74 1.42 -12.23
N THR A 685 10.47 2.57 -12.85
CA THR A 685 11.51 3.46 -13.36
C THR A 685 11.08 4.91 -13.15
N GLY A 686 11.78 5.60 -12.24
CA GLY A 686 11.74 7.04 -12.09
C GLY A 686 12.89 7.69 -12.85
N ILE A 687 12.66 8.81 -13.52
CA ILE A 687 13.71 9.58 -14.19
C ILE A 687 13.78 10.96 -13.54
N LEU A 688 14.94 11.29 -12.99
CA LEU A 688 15.21 12.62 -12.44
C LEU A 688 15.99 13.45 -13.46
N GLU A 689 15.40 14.54 -13.92
CA GLU A 689 16.08 15.58 -14.69
C GLU A 689 16.38 16.77 -13.76
N ILE A 690 17.61 17.27 -13.80
CA ILE A 690 18.05 18.39 -12.97
C ILE A 690 18.00 19.66 -13.83
N ASP A 691 16.99 20.51 -13.58
CA ASP A 691 16.85 21.80 -14.27
C ASP A 691 17.84 22.84 -13.72
N GLN A 692 18.24 23.81 -14.55
CA GLN A 692 19.11 24.93 -14.14
C GLN A 692 18.47 25.76 -13.00
N LEU A 693 19.32 26.19 -12.05
CA LEU A 693 19.03 27.02 -10.87
C LEU A 693 17.87 28.02 -11.09
N ARG A 694 16.70 27.76 -10.50
CA ARG A 694 15.65 28.77 -10.32
C ARG A 694 15.45 29.03 -8.83
N PRO A 695 15.58 30.28 -8.36
CA PRO A 695 15.17 30.62 -7.00
C PRO A 695 13.68 30.31 -6.82
N VAL A 696 13.35 29.40 -5.91
CA VAL A 696 11.95 29.18 -5.52
C VAL A 696 11.59 30.26 -4.52
N GLU A 697 10.79 31.24 -4.93
CA GLU A 697 10.06 32.07 -3.97
C GLU A 697 9.02 31.17 -3.30
N LEU A 698 9.19 30.90 -2.00
CA LEU A 698 8.14 30.34 -1.14
C LEU A 698 7.04 31.39 -1.00
N SER A 699 6.25 31.56 -2.07
CA SER A 699 5.05 32.40 -2.03
C SER A 699 4.07 31.82 -1.01
N SER A 700 3.49 32.73 -0.25
CA SER A 700 2.55 32.49 0.85
C SER A 700 1.54 31.39 0.54
N ARG A 701 1.27 30.55 1.57
CA ARG A 701 0.17 29.59 1.66
C ARG A 701 -1.01 29.97 0.75
N PRO A 702 -1.55 29.04 -0.06
CA PRO A 702 -2.86 29.24 -0.64
C PRO A 702 -3.82 29.55 0.50
N THR A 703 -4.42 30.74 0.47
CA THR A 703 -5.52 31.09 1.35
C THR A 703 -6.53 29.96 1.24
N LYS A 704 -6.94 29.38 2.39
CA LYS A 704 -8.03 28.40 2.43
C LYS A 704 -9.16 28.92 1.51
N PRO A 705 -9.68 28.12 0.55
CA PRO A 705 -10.96 28.46 -0.03
C PRO A 705 -11.92 28.61 1.14
N GLN A 706 -12.50 29.80 1.30
CA GLN A 706 -13.60 29.98 2.21
C GLN A 706 -14.66 28.97 1.80
N LEU A 707 -14.89 27.96 2.64
CA LEU A 707 -16.09 27.15 2.57
C LEU A 707 -17.26 28.13 2.74
N GLN A 708 -17.90 28.46 1.62
CA GLN A 708 -19.28 28.91 1.69
C GLN A 708 -20.08 27.73 2.28
N PRO A 709 -20.89 27.96 3.31
CA PRO A 709 -21.72 26.91 3.87
C PRO A 709 -22.64 26.38 2.75
N ALA A 710 -22.56 25.07 2.51
CA ALA A 710 -23.51 24.41 1.62
C ALA A 710 -24.94 24.69 2.12
N PRO A 711 -25.87 25.09 1.25
CA PRO A 711 -27.26 25.28 1.66
C PRO A 711 -27.81 23.95 2.15
N SER A 712 -28.30 23.93 3.38
CA SER A 712 -29.03 22.82 3.96
C SER A 712 -30.30 22.59 3.15
N GLN A 713 -30.30 21.58 2.28
CA GLN A 713 -31.53 21.06 1.68
C GLN A 713 -31.94 19.79 2.43
N SER A 714 -32.99 19.92 3.23
CA SER A 714 -33.76 18.80 3.77
C SER A 714 -34.41 18.05 2.62
N ILE A 715 -34.06 16.77 2.44
CA ILE A 715 -34.73 15.89 1.48
C ILE A 715 -36.11 15.57 2.03
N ASN A 716 -37.13 16.17 1.40
CA ASN A 716 -38.54 15.91 1.66
C ASN A 716 -38.95 14.69 0.82
N LEU A 717 -39.28 13.58 1.48
CA LEU A 717 -39.60 12.27 0.89
C LEU A 717 -41.05 12.17 0.36
N ALA A 718 -41.61 13.24 -0.19
CA ALA A 718 -42.97 13.23 -0.71
C ALA A 718 -43.13 14.17 -1.89
N GLY A 719 -43.20 13.58 -3.09
CA GLY A 719 -43.71 14.24 -4.29
C GLY A 719 -42.66 14.41 -5.37
N MET A 720 -42.65 13.49 -6.34
CA MET A 720 -42.24 13.80 -7.71
C MET A 720 -42.75 12.71 -8.67
N TYR A 721 -44.06 12.75 -8.93
CA TYR A 721 -44.57 12.43 -10.27
C TYR A 721 -44.64 13.75 -11.01
N SER A 722 -43.62 14.02 -11.82
CA SER A 722 -43.63 15.10 -12.79
C SER A 722 -42.92 14.57 -14.02
N GLU A 723 -43.59 14.65 -15.17
CA GLU A 723 -43.17 14.15 -16.47
C GLU A 723 -41.70 14.48 -16.77
N VAL A 724 -40.86 13.46 -16.92
CA VAL A 724 -39.41 13.59 -17.15
C VAL A 724 -39.09 13.17 -18.58
N ASN A 725 -38.50 14.09 -19.35
CA ASN A 725 -37.91 13.82 -20.65
C ASN A 725 -36.80 12.76 -20.52
N SER A 726 -36.77 11.76 -21.41
CA SER A 726 -35.73 10.73 -21.45
C SER A 726 -34.31 11.34 -21.52
N PRO A 727 -33.30 10.72 -20.87
CA PRO A 727 -31.92 11.20 -20.90
C PRO A 727 -31.40 11.27 -22.34
N LYS A 728 -30.68 12.35 -22.69
CA LYS A 728 -29.99 12.45 -23.98
C LYS A 728 -28.59 11.83 -23.86
N PRO A 729 -28.23 10.84 -24.70
CA PRO A 729 -26.89 10.27 -24.70
C PRO A 729 -25.79 11.28 -25.04
N ILE A 730 -24.62 11.10 -24.42
CA ILE A 730 -23.42 11.91 -24.68
C ILE A 730 -22.51 11.14 -25.65
N PRO A 731 -21.87 11.80 -26.63
CA PRO A 731 -20.91 11.11 -27.50
C PRO A 731 -19.75 10.49 -26.73
N VAL A 732 -19.31 9.29 -27.12
CA VAL A 732 -18.08 8.67 -26.60
C VAL A 732 -16.87 9.54 -26.96
N GLU A 733 -15.89 9.62 -26.04
CA GLU A 733 -14.63 10.34 -26.26
C GLU A 733 -13.87 9.71 -27.44
N ILE A 734 -13.62 10.51 -28.48
CA ILE A 734 -12.81 10.10 -29.63
C ILE A 734 -11.34 10.27 -29.24
N TYR A 735 -10.63 9.16 -29.26
CA TYR A 735 -9.21 9.10 -28.97
C TYR A 735 -8.42 9.02 -30.27
N THR A 736 -8.04 10.18 -30.79
CA THR A 736 -7.21 10.29 -32.00
C THR A 736 -5.75 10.04 -31.63
N LEU A 737 -5.14 9.03 -32.26
CA LEU A 737 -3.80 8.54 -31.92
C LEU A 737 -2.68 9.57 -32.08
N ALA A 738 -1.81 9.66 -31.07
CA ALA A 738 -0.38 9.53 -31.28
C ALA A 738 -0.04 8.03 -31.17
N ARG A 739 0.81 7.49 -32.06
CA ARG A 739 1.07 6.05 -32.30
C ARG A 739 1.82 5.33 -31.15
N ASN A 740 1.42 5.53 -29.90
CA ASN A 740 2.15 5.06 -28.73
C ASN A 740 1.32 4.05 -27.91
N PRO A 741 1.73 2.77 -27.82
CA PRO A 741 1.07 1.75 -27.00
C PRO A 741 0.88 2.17 -25.53
N ILE A 742 1.81 2.95 -24.96
CA ILE A 742 1.77 3.41 -23.56
C ILE A 742 0.63 4.42 -23.36
N GLU A 743 0.36 5.28 -24.34
CA GLU A 743 -0.70 6.27 -24.26
C GLU A 743 -2.07 5.62 -24.36
N ILE A 744 -2.23 4.64 -25.26
CA ILE A 744 -3.44 3.81 -25.34
C ILE A 744 -3.63 3.05 -24.02
N GLN A 745 -2.59 2.42 -23.48
CA GLN A 745 -2.67 1.70 -22.20
C GLN A 745 -3.04 2.64 -21.03
N SER A 746 -2.50 3.85 -21.01
CA SER A 746 -2.84 4.88 -20.02
C SER A 746 -4.28 5.38 -20.16
N ALA A 747 -4.77 5.53 -21.40
CA ALA A 747 -6.14 5.94 -21.68
C ALA A 747 -7.15 4.87 -21.25
N ILE A 748 -6.93 3.60 -21.61
CA ILE A 748 -7.84 2.50 -21.20
C ILE A 748 -7.81 2.27 -19.68
N CYS A 749 -6.73 2.65 -18.98
CA CYS A 749 -6.68 2.60 -17.51
C CYS A 749 -7.69 3.54 -16.83
N ARG A 750 -8.26 4.53 -17.54
CA ARG A 750 -9.36 5.39 -17.06
C ARG A 750 -10.70 4.66 -16.96
N ARG A 751 -10.77 3.40 -17.45
CA ARG A 751 -11.96 2.53 -17.38
C ARG A 751 -13.25 3.15 -17.92
N VAL A 752 -13.11 3.94 -18.98
CA VAL A 752 -14.22 4.49 -19.78
C VAL A 752 -14.12 4.00 -21.23
N PRO A 753 -15.23 3.89 -21.98
CA PRO A 753 -15.20 3.54 -23.39
C PRO A 753 -14.41 4.56 -24.20
N LEU A 754 -13.61 4.07 -25.14
CA LEU A 754 -12.78 4.91 -26.00
C LEU A 754 -12.94 4.47 -27.45
N LEU A 755 -13.20 5.43 -28.34
CA LEU A 755 -13.21 5.21 -29.78
C LEU A 755 -11.85 5.55 -30.38
N PHE A 756 -11.28 4.62 -31.14
CA PHE A 756 -10.08 4.84 -31.93
C PHE A 756 -10.45 4.83 -33.40
N ASP A 757 -10.13 5.90 -34.12
CA ASP A 757 -10.51 6.14 -35.51
C ASP A 757 -9.42 5.79 -36.53
N ASN A 758 -8.21 5.39 -36.08
CA ASN A 758 -7.03 5.21 -36.93
C ASN A 758 -6.11 4.03 -36.51
N LEU A 759 -6.65 2.96 -35.90
CA LEU A 759 -5.87 1.74 -35.65
C LEU A 759 -5.87 0.83 -36.87
N SER A 760 -4.68 0.41 -37.32
CA SER A 760 -4.53 -0.51 -38.44
C SER A 760 -4.61 -1.96 -37.97
N PHE A 761 -5.70 -2.67 -38.30
CA PHE A 761 -5.92 -4.08 -37.97
C PHE A 761 -5.98 -4.99 -39.21
N GLY A 762 -5.18 -4.66 -40.22
CA GLY A 762 -5.00 -5.44 -41.44
C GLY A 762 -5.87 -4.99 -42.62
N GLU A 763 -5.79 -5.75 -43.71
CA GLU A 763 -6.43 -5.47 -45.00
C GLU A 763 -7.92 -5.81 -45.05
N CYS A 764 -8.45 -6.44 -44.00
CA CYS A 764 -9.84 -6.88 -43.89
C CYS A 764 -10.87 -5.77 -44.17
N THR A 765 -10.60 -4.52 -43.78
CA THR A 765 -11.49 -3.36 -44.03
C THR A 765 -11.63 -3.04 -45.52
N ARG A 766 -10.61 -3.37 -46.33
CA ARG A 766 -10.58 -3.13 -47.77
C ARG A 766 -11.03 -4.34 -48.57
N VAL A 767 -10.61 -5.54 -48.17
CA VAL A 767 -10.76 -6.76 -48.99
C VAL A 767 -12.04 -7.56 -48.68
N TRP A 768 -12.64 -7.42 -47.50
CA TRP A 768 -13.81 -8.23 -47.15
C TRP A 768 -15.11 -7.72 -47.80
N SER A 769 -15.43 -8.29 -48.95
CA SER A 769 -16.74 -8.22 -49.59
C SER A 769 -17.55 -9.50 -49.38
N PRO A 770 -18.90 -9.48 -49.54
CA PRO A 770 -19.71 -10.70 -49.56
C PRO A 770 -19.15 -11.75 -50.54
N GLU A 771 -18.69 -11.33 -51.71
CA GLU A 771 -18.09 -12.19 -52.74
C GLU A 771 -16.76 -12.78 -52.27
N TYR A 772 -15.90 -11.96 -51.67
CA TYR A 772 -14.62 -12.40 -51.11
C TYR A 772 -14.82 -13.46 -50.02
N LEU A 773 -15.71 -13.20 -49.07
CA LEU A 773 -15.99 -14.14 -47.98
C LEU A 773 -16.55 -15.46 -48.53
N LYS A 774 -17.50 -15.40 -49.47
CA LYS A 774 -18.03 -16.62 -50.13
C LYS A 774 -16.95 -17.41 -50.86
N ALA A 775 -16.04 -16.73 -51.56
CA ALA A 775 -14.92 -17.38 -52.25
C ALA A 775 -13.92 -18.02 -51.28
N ALA A 776 -13.59 -17.33 -50.18
CA ALA A 776 -12.59 -17.79 -49.21
C ALA A 776 -13.02 -19.05 -48.44
N PHE A 777 -14.31 -19.18 -48.12
CA PHE A 777 -14.83 -20.30 -47.32
C PHE A 777 -15.39 -21.47 -48.15
N GLY A 778 -15.61 -21.27 -49.45
CA GLY A 778 -16.18 -22.27 -50.35
C GLY A 778 -17.64 -22.66 -50.04
N GLU A 779 -18.19 -23.58 -50.82
CA GLU A 779 -19.62 -23.95 -50.73
C GLU A 779 -19.96 -24.94 -49.59
N SER A 780 -19.01 -25.35 -48.77
CA SER A 780 -19.22 -26.40 -47.74
C SER A 780 -19.14 -25.92 -46.29
N ARG A 781 -18.76 -24.66 -46.04
CA ARG A 781 -18.61 -24.14 -44.68
C ARG A 781 -19.97 -23.90 -44.03
N GLU A 782 -20.23 -24.59 -42.92
CA GLU A 782 -21.44 -24.39 -42.13
C GLU A 782 -21.19 -23.45 -40.93
N VAL A 783 -22.22 -22.66 -40.60
CA VAL A 783 -22.26 -21.78 -39.43
C VAL A 783 -23.59 -21.91 -38.70
N ILE A 784 -23.57 -21.64 -37.39
CA ILE A 784 -24.77 -21.53 -36.56
C ILE A 784 -25.09 -20.05 -36.40
N VAL A 785 -26.26 -19.65 -36.88
CA VAL A 785 -26.70 -18.25 -36.88
C VAL A 785 -27.97 -18.10 -36.06
N HIS A 786 -28.16 -16.91 -35.49
CA HIS A 786 -29.40 -16.52 -34.85
C HIS A 786 -30.30 -15.96 -35.94
N ARG A 787 -31.48 -16.57 -36.13
CA ARG A 787 -32.46 -16.16 -37.14
C ARG A 787 -33.74 -15.69 -36.47
N VAL A 788 -34.22 -14.52 -36.88
CA VAL A 788 -35.53 -13.97 -36.50
C VAL A 788 -36.43 -13.98 -37.73
N THR A 789 -37.57 -14.65 -37.59
CA THR A 789 -38.65 -14.65 -38.59
C THR A 789 -39.89 -14.09 -37.91
N SER A 790 -40.27 -12.84 -38.20
CA SER A 790 -41.54 -12.30 -37.73
C SER A 790 -42.63 -12.50 -38.79
N PRO A 791 -43.80 -13.08 -38.45
CA PRO A 791 -44.98 -13.06 -39.31
C PRO A 791 -45.68 -11.69 -39.36
N ASP A 792 -45.43 -10.82 -38.37
CA ASP A 792 -46.10 -9.52 -38.20
C ASP A 792 -45.13 -8.36 -38.41
N GLN A 793 -45.50 -7.40 -39.28
CA GLN A 793 -44.71 -6.21 -39.59
C GLN A 793 -44.58 -5.20 -38.42
N ASN A 794 -45.27 -5.42 -37.30
CA ASN A 794 -45.33 -4.51 -36.15
C ASN A 794 -44.64 -5.02 -34.87
N GLN A 795 -43.94 -6.15 -34.88
CA GLN A 795 -43.14 -6.62 -33.73
C GLN A 795 -41.68 -6.15 -33.82
N SER A 796 -41.14 -5.64 -32.71
CA SER A 796 -39.75 -5.17 -32.57
C SER A 796 -38.77 -6.29 -32.95
N LEU A 797 -37.91 -6.01 -33.93
CA LEU A 797 -36.98 -6.96 -34.55
C LEU A 797 -35.65 -7.12 -33.78
N HIS A 798 -35.62 -6.70 -32.51
CA HIS A 798 -34.46 -6.80 -31.63
C HIS A 798 -34.29 -8.23 -31.10
N LEU A 799 -33.07 -8.78 -31.18
CA LEU A 799 -32.76 -10.07 -30.55
C LEU A 799 -32.88 -9.91 -29.03
N ASN A 800 -33.65 -10.78 -28.41
CA ASN A 800 -33.82 -10.80 -26.96
C ASN A 800 -33.56 -12.19 -26.41
N PHE A 801 -32.53 -12.30 -25.57
CA PHE A 801 -32.10 -13.56 -24.98
C PHE A 801 -33.04 -14.08 -23.88
N ASN A 802 -33.80 -13.18 -23.23
CA ASN A 802 -34.74 -13.54 -22.17
C ASN A 802 -36.05 -14.09 -22.74
N SER A 803 -36.62 -13.47 -23.79
CA SER A 803 -37.81 -13.97 -24.48
C SER A 803 -37.49 -15.04 -25.53
N LYS A 804 -36.21 -15.22 -25.90
CA LYS A 804 -35.73 -16.17 -26.92
C LYS A 804 -36.50 -16.05 -28.23
N ASN A 805 -36.67 -14.83 -28.71
CA ASN A 805 -37.40 -14.51 -29.94
C ASN A 805 -36.61 -14.84 -31.24
N PHE A 806 -35.66 -15.76 -31.18
CA PHE A 806 -34.81 -16.18 -32.29
C PHE A 806 -34.52 -17.67 -32.21
N ASN A 807 -34.20 -18.27 -33.36
CA ASN A 807 -33.81 -19.67 -33.45
C ASN A 807 -32.35 -19.81 -33.88
N TYR A 808 -31.65 -20.79 -33.30
CA TYR A 808 -30.35 -21.23 -33.82
C TYR A 808 -30.58 -22.07 -35.07
N GLN A 809 -30.04 -21.61 -36.20
CA GLN A 809 -30.11 -22.35 -37.45
C GLN A 809 -28.70 -22.63 -37.95
N GLN A 810 -28.40 -23.90 -38.19
CA GLN A 810 -27.21 -24.32 -38.94
C GLN A 810 -27.51 -24.10 -40.42
N MET A 811 -26.63 -23.38 -41.11
CA MET A 811 -26.74 -23.14 -42.55
C MET A 811 -25.37 -22.95 -43.18
N ASN A 812 -25.34 -23.03 -44.50
CA ASN A 812 -24.17 -22.69 -45.28
C ASN A 812 -23.78 -21.22 -45.09
N LEU A 813 -22.50 -20.93 -44.90
CA LEU A 813 -21.99 -19.58 -44.70
C LEU A 813 -22.31 -18.68 -45.89
N SER A 814 -22.21 -19.17 -47.12
CA SER A 814 -22.49 -18.37 -48.31
C SER A 814 -23.96 -17.95 -48.35
N THR A 815 -24.86 -18.89 -48.03
CA THR A 815 -26.29 -18.58 -47.86
C THR A 815 -26.53 -17.56 -46.74
N PHE A 816 -25.83 -17.69 -45.62
CA PHE A 816 -25.93 -16.70 -44.53
C PHE A 816 -25.45 -15.31 -44.96
N ILE A 817 -24.33 -15.21 -45.68
CA ILE A 817 -23.80 -13.94 -46.18
C ILE A 817 -24.80 -13.30 -47.15
N ASP A 818 -25.41 -14.06 -48.06
CA ASP A 818 -26.45 -13.54 -48.96
C ASP A 818 -27.67 -13.00 -48.17
N LEU A 819 -28.07 -13.69 -47.10
CA LEU A 819 -29.17 -13.24 -46.22
C LEU A 819 -28.79 -12.02 -45.38
N ALA A 820 -27.55 -11.94 -44.89
CA ALA A 820 -27.07 -10.85 -44.04
C ALA A 820 -26.93 -9.53 -44.82
N PHE A 821 -26.59 -9.62 -46.11
CA PHE A 821 -26.32 -8.49 -47.00
C PHE A 821 -27.43 -8.21 -48.02
N ALA A 822 -28.60 -8.84 -47.89
CA ALA A 822 -29.75 -8.55 -48.75
C ALA A 822 -30.24 -7.10 -48.60
N ASP A 823 -30.60 -6.46 -49.72
CA ASP A 823 -31.06 -5.05 -49.73
C ASP A 823 -32.39 -4.85 -48.97
N GLU A 824 -33.28 -5.84 -49.01
CA GLU A 824 -34.52 -5.87 -48.23
C GLU A 824 -34.63 -7.20 -47.44
N PRO A 825 -34.08 -7.26 -46.20
CA PRO A 825 -34.05 -8.49 -45.44
C PRO A 825 -35.45 -8.83 -44.90
N THR A 826 -36.12 -9.81 -45.52
CA THR A 826 -37.36 -10.45 -44.99
C THR A 826 -37.10 -11.34 -43.77
N THR A 827 -35.82 -11.54 -43.42
CA THR A 827 -35.33 -12.33 -42.30
C THR A 827 -34.12 -11.61 -41.73
N LEU A 828 -34.09 -11.35 -40.42
CA LEU A 828 -32.90 -10.82 -39.76
C LEU A 828 -32.01 -11.96 -39.28
N CYS A 829 -30.71 -11.83 -39.51
CA CYS A 829 -29.74 -12.83 -39.10
C CYS A 829 -28.52 -12.22 -38.40
N TYR A 830 -28.00 -12.95 -37.42
CA TYR A 830 -26.84 -12.57 -36.62
C TYR A 830 -25.93 -13.77 -36.36
N LEU A 831 -24.64 -13.61 -36.66
CA LEU A 831 -23.59 -14.56 -36.36
C LEU A 831 -22.70 -14.00 -35.25
N ARG A 832 -22.52 -14.80 -34.20
CA ARG A 832 -21.36 -14.76 -33.29
C ARG A 832 -20.65 -16.08 -33.48
N SER A 833 -19.43 -16.08 -34.03
CA SER A 833 -18.72 -17.34 -34.25
C SER A 833 -18.43 -18.07 -32.95
N ILE A 834 -18.43 -19.40 -33.05
CA ILE A 834 -18.02 -20.31 -31.99
C ILE A 834 -16.81 -21.12 -32.46
N SER A 835 -16.05 -21.68 -31.52
CA SER A 835 -14.94 -22.57 -31.87
C SER A 835 -15.42 -23.77 -32.68
N GLN A 836 -14.56 -24.30 -33.56
CA GLN A 836 -14.78 -25.61 -34.18
C GLN A 836 -14.89 -26.76 -33.14
N LYS A 837 -14.42 -26.53 -31.90
CA LYS A 837 -14.60 -27.42 -30.74
C LYS A 837 -15.28 -26.65 -29.59
N PRO A 838 -16.57 -26.30 -29.73
CA PRO A 838 -17.25 -25.32 -28.86
C PRO A 838 -17.50 -25.82 -27.43
N THR A 839 -17.22 -27.08 -27.12
CA THR A 839 -17.26 -27.66 -25.76
C THR A 839 -15.89 -27.68 -25.06
N LYS A 840 -14.82 -27.35 -25.79
CA LYS A 840 -13.43 -27.43 -25.32
C LYS A 840 -12.70 -26.09 -25.33
N HIS A 841 -12.96 -25.23 -26.33
CA HIS A 841 -12.19 -24.00 -26.51
C HIS A 841 -13.08 -22.79 -26.77
N PRO A 842 -12.70 -21.59 -26.28
CA PRO A 842 -13.31 -20.33 -26.70
C PRO A 842 -13.04 -20.07 -28.20
N SER A 843 -13.88 -19.27 -28.86
CA SER A 843 -13.67 -18.89 -30.27
C SER A 843 -12.40 -18.04 -30.39
N LEU A 844 -11.50 -18.41 -31.29
CA LEU A 844 -10.30 -17.64 -31.65
C LEU A 844 -10.26 -17.48 -33.16
N PHE A 845 -10.38 -16.25 -33.66
CA PHE A 845 -10.51 -15.94 -35.07
C PHE A 845 -9.46 -16.64 -35.94
N HIS A 846 -8.17 -16.46 -35.62
CA HIS A 846 -7.07 -17.02 -36.42
C HIS A 846 -7.09 -18.55 -36.49
N ARG A 847 -7.58 -19.22 -35.43
CA ARG A 847 -7.70 -20.68 -35.39
C ARG A 847 -8.95 -21.18 -36.11
N ASP A 848 -10.08 -20.51 -35.89
CA ASP A 848 -11.37 -21.01 -36.33
C ASP A 848 -11.69 -20.60 -37.78
N PHE A 849 -11.06 -19.54 -38.30
CA PHE A 849 -11.19 -19.04 -39.68
C PHE A 849 -9.82 -18.83 -40.35
N PRO A 850 -8.98 -19.87 -40.46
CA PRO A 850 -7.64 -19.76 -41.04
C PRO A 850 -7.65 -19.20 -42.48
N GLU A 851 -8.73 -19.42 -43.23
CA GLU A 851 -8.91 -19.07 -44.64
C GLU A 851 -8.82 -17.56 -44.90
N ILE A 852 -9.23 -16.74 -43.93
CA ILE A 852 -9.21 -15.27 -44.00
C ILE A 852 -8.38 -14.67 -42.85
N SER A 853 -7.64 -15.51 -42.13
CA SER A 853 -6.97 -15.11 -40.89
C SER A 853 -5.78 -14.18 -41.12
N THR A 854 -5.21 -14.15 -42.33
CA THR A 854 -4.10 -13.28 -42.71
C THR A 854 -4.51 -11.84 -42.97
N ASP A 855 -5.81 -11.59 -43.19
CA ASP A 855 -6.33 -10.27 -43.54
C ASP A 855 -6.56 -9.39 -42.31
N PHE A 856 -6.62 -10.00 -41.12
CA PHE A 856 -6.83 -9.31 -39.85
C PHE A 856 -5.69 -9.63 -38.89
N HIS A 857 -5.16 -8.60 -38.25
CA HIS A 857 -4.26 -8.74 -37.11
C HIS A 857 -4.67 -7.76 -36.01
N ILE A 858 -4.37 -8.10 -34.76
CA ILE A 858 -4.47 -7.13 -33.68
C ILE A 858 -3.41 -6.04 -33.97
N PRO A 859 -3.75 -4.74 -33.90
CA PRO A 859 -2.79 -3.67 -34.11
C PRO A 859 -1.58 -3.80 -33.18
N ASP A 860 -0.39 -3.42 -33.65
CA ASP A 860 0.85 -3.52 -32.88
C ASP A 860 0.75 -2.76 -31.54
N GLU A 861 -0.02 -1.68 -31.51
CA GLU A 861 -0.28 -0.88 -30.32
C GLU A 861 -1.09 -1.60 -29.25
N LEU A 862 -1.75 -2.70 -29.60
CA LEU A 862 -2.60 -3.50 -28.73
C LEU A 862 -2.02 -4.88 -28.40
N LEU A 863 -0.79 -5.22 -28.82
CA LEU A 863 -0.18 -6.54 -28.58
C LEU A 863 -0.10 -6.93 -27.09
N PHE A 864 -0.16 -5.96 -26.17
CA PHE A 864 -0.19 -6.23 -24.73
C PHE A 864 -1.42 -7.05 -24.26
N ILE A 865 -2.46 -7.20 -25.09
CA ILE A 865 -3.64 -8.02 -24.77
C ILE A 865 -3.49 -9.50 -25.17
N GLU A 866 -2.46 -9.88 -25.93
CA GLU A 866 -2.34 -11.25 -26.45
C GLU A 866 -2.16 -12.28 -25.33
N ASP A 867 -1.35 -11.97 -24.32
CA ASP A 867 -1.06 -12.85 -23.18
C ASP A 867 -2.30 -13.14 -22.32
N SER A 868 -3.31 -12.26 -22.37
CA SER A 868 -4.57 -12.40 -21.62
C SER A 868 -5.78 -12.60 -22.54
N LEU A 869 -5.56 -12.88 -23.83
CA LEU A 869 -6.63 -13.07 -24.80
C LEU A 869 -7.50 -14.28 -24.45
N HIS A 870 -8.78 -14.02 -24.22
CA HIS A 870 -9.77 -15.04 -23.89
C HIS A 870 -10.46 -15.57 -25.15
N SER A 871 -10.98 -14.68 -26.00
CA SER A 871 -11.70 -15.06 -27.23
C SER A 871 -11.68 -13.95 -28.28
N SER A 872 -11.79 -14.32 -29.56
CA SER A 872 -11.89 -13.37 -30.68
C SER A 872 -12.97 -13.78 -31.69
N PRO A 873 -14.27 -13.75 -31.33
CA PRO A 873 -15.34 -14.12 -32.26
C PRO A 873 -15.51 -13.14 -33.44
N LEU A 874 -15.71 -13.71 -34.63
CA LEU A 874 -16.23 -13.02 -35.81
C LEU A 874 -17.73 -12.73 -35.62
N ARG A 875 -18.13 -11.49 -35.90
CA ARG A 875 -19.51 -11.02 -35.81
C ARG A 875 -19.99 -10.52 -37.17
N VAL A 876 -21.12 -11.04 -37.64
CA VAL A 876 -21.78 -10.61 -38.88
C VAL A 876 -23.28 -10.42 -38.62
N SER A 877 -23.87 -9.34 -39.12
CA SER A 877 -25.25 -8.99 -38.79
C SER A 877 -25.99 -8.28 -39.93
N SER A 878 -27.25 -8.65 -40.15
CA SER A 878 -28.19 -7.86 -40.95
C SER A 878 -28.46 -6.47 -40.34
N PRO A 879 -28.93 -5.47 -41.12
CA PRO A 879 -29.48 -4.23 -40.57
C PRO A 879 -30.64 -4.49 -39.60
N GLY A 880 -30.76 -3.70 -38.54
CA GLY A 880 -31.90 -3.75 -37.61
C GLY A 880 -31.87 -4.88 -36.58
N VAL A 881 -30.91 -5.80 -36.64
CA VAL A 881 -30.77 -6.91 -35.67
C VAL A 881 -30.08 -6.43 -34.38
N GLY A 882 -30.82 -5.74 -33.53
CA GLY A 882 -30.28 -5.21 -32.28
C GLY A 882 -29.88 -6.32 -31.30
N ILE A 883 -28.68 -6.22 -30.72
CA ILE A 883 -28.21 -7.04 -29.61
C ILE A 883 -28.69 -6.41 -28.30
N TRP A 884 -29.27 -7.25 -27.45
CA TRP A 884 -29.82 -6.88 -26.15
C TRP A 884 -28.80 -6.16 -25.26
N LEU A 885 -29.32 -5.40 -24.29
CA LEU A 885 -28.51 -4.76 -23.27
C LEU A 885 -27.86 -5.81 -22.35
N HIS A 886 -26.54 -5.85 -22.34
CA HIS A 886 -25.73 -6.78 -21.55
C HIS A 886 -24.48 -6.10 -21.00
N TYR A 887 -23.74 -6.75 -20.11
CA TYR A 887 -22.38 -6.36 -19.79
C TYR A 887 -21.45 -7.55 -19.93
N ASP A 888 -20.18 -7.27 -20.21
CA ASP A 888 -19.13 -8.28 -20.27
C ASP A 888 -18.22 -8.15 -19.05
N VAL A 889 -17.83 -9.28 -18.48
CA VAL A 889 -16.88 -9.33 -17.36
C VAL A 889 -15.45 -9.11 -17.85
N CYS A 890 -15.17 -9.55 -19.08
CA CYS A 890 -13.90 -9.27 -19.77
C CYS A 890 -13.91 -7.88 -20.38
N ALA A 891 -12.75 -7.23 -20.40
CA ALA A 891 -12.53 -6.07 -21.27
C ALA A 891 -12.53 -6.53 -22.73
N ASN A 892 -12.94 -5.67 -23.65
CA ASN A 892 -12.90 -6.02 -25.07
C ASN A 892 -12.61 -4.85 -26.02
N PHE A 893 -11.98 -5.19 -27.14
CA PHE A 893 -11.87 -4.31 -28.31
C PHE A 893 -12.76 -4.83 -29.43
N LEU A 894 -13.67 -3.98 -29.90
CA LEU A 894 -14.52 -4.22 -31.06
C LEU A 894 -13.89 -3.57 -32.29
N PHE A 895 -13.30 -4.37 -33.17
CA PHE A 895 -12.74 -3.94 -34.45
C PHE A 895 -13.83 -3.97 -35.52
N HIS A 896 -14.25 -2.81 -36.00
CA HIS A 896 -15.39 -2.69 -36.91
C HIS A 896 -14.91 -2.61 -38.37
N ILE A 897 -15.29 -3.61 -39.15
CA ILE A 897 -14.69 -3.89 -40.46
C ILE A 897 -15.56 -3.37 -41.60
N LYS A 898 -16.89 -3.51 -41.48
CA LYS A 898 -17.84 -3.13 -42.53
C LYS A 898 -19.18 -2.69 -41.96
N GLY A 899 -19.88 -1.82 -42.68
CA GLY A 899 -21.21 -1.30 -42.34
C GLY A 899 -21.17 -0.20 -41.28
N GLU A 900 -22.33 0.20 -40.80
CA GLU A 900 -22.50 1.16 -39.72
C GLU A 900 -23.32 0.54 -38.60
N LYS A 901 -22.89 0.72 -37.35
CA LYS A 901 -23.65 0.27 -36.18
C LYS A 901 -23.66 1.33 -35.10
N ARG A 902 -24.80 1.46 -34.45
CA ARG A 902 -25.06 2.32 -33.31
C ARG A 902 -24.87 1.53 -32.02
N LEU A 903 -24.19 2.07 -31.03
CA LEU A 903 -24.07 1.48 -29.70
C LEU A 903 -24.52 2.47 -28.63
N LEU A 904 -25.18 1.94 -27.62
CA LEU A 904 -25.42 2.61 -26.34
C LEU A 904 -24.55 1.93 -25.29
N LEU A 905 -23.84 2.71 -24.49
CA LEU A 905 -22.91 2.29 -23.45
C LEU A 905 -23.29 2.99 -22.14
N PHE A 906 -23.32 2.29 -21.03
CA PHE A 906 -23.70 2.82 -19.73
C PHE A 906 -22.60 2.49 -18.71
N PRO A 907 -22.25 3.44 -17.83
CA PRO A 907 -21.33 3.16 -16.75
C PRO A 907 -21.88 2.09 -15.80
N PRO A 908 -21.03 1.29 -15.16
CA PRO A 908 -21.44 0.24 -14.22
C PRO A 908 -22.42 0.71 -13.13
N ASP A 909 -22.34 1.97 -12.71
CA ASP A 909 -23.20 2.59 -11.70
C ASP A 909 -24.69 2.57 -12.07
N ASP A 910 -25.00 2.54 -13.37
CA ASP A 910 -26.38 2.51 -13.87
C ASP A 910 -27.04 1.12 -13.77
N ILE A 911 -26.30 0.07 -13.36
CA ILE A 911 -26.80 -1.31 -13.32
C ILE A 911 -28.10 -1.46 -12.53
N GLY A 912 -28.26 -0.67 -11.46
CA GLY A 912 -29.47 -0.66 -10.61
C GLY A 912 -30.72 -0.11 -11.30
N LEU A 913 -30.56 0.66 -12.38
CA LEU A 913 -31.65 1.30 -13.14
C LEU A 913 -32.01 0.53 -14.42
N LEU A 914 -31.17 -0.43 -14.82
CA LEU A 914 -31.24 -1.11 -16.12
C LEU A 914 -31.79 -2.54 -16.04
N GLN A 915 -32.48 -2.91 -14.96
CA GLN A 915 -33.24 -4.17 -14.80
C GLN A 915 -32.44 -5.47 -15.07
N PHE A 916 -31.21 -5.57 -14.56
CA PHE A 916 -30.41 -6.80 -14.60
C PHE A 916 -30.84 -7.76 -13.49
N PRO A 917 -31.34 -8.98 -13.80
CA PRO A 917 -31.65 -9.97 -12.78
C PRO A 917 -30.38 -10.48 -12.08
N ALA A 918 -30.50 -10.89 -10.82
CA ALA A 918 -29.37 -11.39 -10.04
C ALA A 918 -28.70 -12.62 -10.70
N GLY A 919 -27.37 -12.56 -10.87
CA GLY A 919 -26.59 -13.61 -11.54
C GLY A 919 -26.83 -13.72 -13.04
N LYS A 920 -27.31 -12.65 -13.68
CA LYS A 920 -27.47 -12.56 -15.12
C LYS A 920 -26.67 -11.35 -15.64
N THR A 921 -25.97 -11.57 -16.75
CA THR A 921 -25.23 -10.53 -17.46
C THR A 921 -26.08 -9.82 -18.53
N THR A 922 -27.40 -10.03 -18.53
CA THR A 922 -28.34 -9.51 -19.55
C THR A 922 -29.55 -8.86 -18.88
N SER A 923 -29.93 -7.69 -19.37
CA SER A 923 -31.07 -6.91 -18.90
C SER A 923 -32.42 -7.53 -19.30
N SER A 924 -33.45 -7.27 -18.50
CA SER A 924 -34.85 -7.59 -18.84
C SER A 924 -35.49 -6.57 -19.79
N ILE A 925 -34.86 -5.43 -20.05
CA ILE A 925 -35.35 -4.41 -20.99
C ILE A 925 -35.35 -4.99 -22.41
N LEU A 926 -36.51 -4.98 -23.06
CA LEU A 926 -36.67 -5.61 -24.38
C LEU A 926 -35.93 -4.86 -25.49
N ASN A 927 -36.07 -3.54 -25.51
CA ASN A 927 -35.36 -2.67 -26.45
C ASN A 927 -34.95 -1.35 -25.78
N ILE A 928 -33.66 -1.22 -25.46
CA ILE A 928 -33.11 0.00 -24.84
C ILE A 928 -33.07 1.19 -25.81
N PHE A 929 -33.17 0.95 -27.13
CA PHE A 929 -33.16 2.01 -28.14
C PHE A 929 -34.52 2.70 -28.33
N GLU A 930 -35.61 2.08 -27.87
CA GLU A 930 -36.97 2.66 -27.90
C GLU A 930 -37.25 3.57 -26.68
N GLY A 931 -36.49 3.42 -25.60
CA GLY A 931 -36.63 4.25 -24.40
C GLY A 931 -35.53 4.00 -23.38
N ILE A 932 -34.84 5.06 -22.98
CA ILE A 932 -33.77 5.02 -21.98
C ILE A 932 -34.35 5.34 -20.59
N PRO A 933 -34.14 4.49 -19.57
CA PRO A 933 -34.61 4.75 -18.22
C PRO A 933 -34.05 6.05 -17.64
N ASN A 934 -34.90 6.82 -16.95
CA ASN A 934 -34.51 8.07 -16.32
C ASN A 934 -33.46 7.85 -15.22
N GLY A 935 -32.54 8.82 -15.08
CA GLY A 935 -31.45 8.77 -14.09
C GLY A 935 -30.22 7.98 -14.52
N THR A 936 -30.22 7.41 -15.72
CA THR A 936 -29.04 6.77 -16.33
C THR A 936 -28.15 7.79 -17.06
N HIS A 937 -26.91 7.39 -17.33
CA HIS A 937 -25.83 8.19 -17.92
C HIS A 937 -25.32 7.56 -19.23
N PRO A 938 -26.18 7.43 -20.26
CA PRO A 938 -25.81 6.79 -21.52
C PRO A 938 -24.73 7.58 -22.29
N LEU A 939 -23.73 6.84 -22.77
CA LEU A 939 -22.87 7.22 -23.87
C LEU A 939 -23.39 6.59 -25.18
N GLU A 940 -23.23 7.31 -26.29
CA GLU A 940 -23.65 6.86 -27.61
C GLU A 940 -22.53 7.00 -28.63
N ILE A 941 -22.45 6.02 -29.54
CA ILE A 941 -21.51 6.02 -30.64
C ILE A 941 -22.11 5.35 -31.89
N THR A 942 -21.78 5.89 -33.07
CA THR A 942 -21.98 5.20 -34.35
C THR A 942 -20.62 4.84 -34.93
N MET A 943 -20.32 3.54 -34.99
CA MET A 943 -19.05 3.05 -35.54
C MET A 943 -19.11 2.90 -37.05
N ARG A 944 -18.03 3.31 -37.72
CA ARG A 944 -17.78 3.25 -39.16
C ARG A 944 -16.63 2.29 -39.50
N PRO A 945 -16.54 1.80 -40.74
CA PRO A 945 -15.46 0.88 -41.14
C PRO A 945 -14.08 1.47 -40.81
N GLY A 946 -13.25 0.73 -40.07
CA GLY A 946 -11.95 1.19 -39.57
C GLY A 946 -11.94 1.60 -38.09
N ASP A 947 -13.11 1.83 -37.48
CA ASP A 947 -13.19 2.18 -36.07
C ASP A 947 -12.87 0.98 -35.16
N THR A 948 -12.18 1.25 -34.06
CA THR A 948 -11.98 0.32 -32.96
C THR A 948 -12.57 0.90 -31.68
N LEU A 949 -13.46 0.18 -31.01
CA LEU A 949 -14.04 0.60 -29.73
C LEU A 949 -13.47 -0.23 -28.59
N PHE A 950 -12.89 0.42 -27.59
CA PHE A 950 -12.58 -0.21 -26.31
C PHE A 950 -13.81 -0.17 -25.40
N ILE A 951 -14.21 -1.32 -24.88
CA ILE A 951 -15.26 -1.48 -23.89
C ILE A 951 -14.61 -2.02 -22.60
N PRO A 952 -14.57 -1.24 -21.52
CA PRO A 952 -14.01 -1.68 -20.24
C PRO A 952 -14.87 -2.78 -19.60
N PRO A 953 -14.32 -3.56 -18.64
CA PRO A 953 -15.10 -4.59 -17.96
C PRO A 953 -16.28 -3.96 -17.20
N PHE A 954 -17.41 -4.67 -17.19
CA PHE A 954 -18.69 -4.30 -16.56
C PHE A 954 -19.45 -3.12 -17.19
N TRP A 955 -18.94 -2.50 -18.25
CA TRP A 955 -19.70 -1.50 -18.98
C TRP A 955 -20.91 -2.15 -19.68
N LEU A 956 -22.09 -1.62 -19.39
CA LEU A 956 -23.33 -2.18 -19.93
C LEU A 956 -23.57 -1.59 -21.31
N HIS A 957 -23.92 -2.41 -22.29
CA HIS A 957 -24.04 -1.95 -23.66
C HIS A 957 -25.03 -2.75 -24.51
N ALA A 958 -25.54 -2.08 -25.54
CA ALA A 958 -26.41 -2.64 -26.56
C ALA A 958 -25.95 -2.17 -27.94
N VAL A 959 -26.16 -2.99 -28.97
CA VAL A 959 -25.66 -2.74 -30.33
C VAL A 959 -26.82 -2.81 -31.32
N LEU A 960 -26.94 -1.83 -32.21
CA LEU A 960 -27.93 -1.80 -33.29
C LEU A 960 -27.24 -1.58 -34.64
N PRO A 961 -27.10 -2.61 -35.49
CA PRO A 961 -26.61 -2.44 -36.85
C PRO A 961 -27.56 -1.57 -37.68
N LEU A 962 -27.03 -0.53 -38.31
CA LEU A 962 -27.79 0.37 -39.22
C LEU A 962 -27.69 -0.09 -40.67
N SER A 963 -26.63 -0.80 -41.02
CA SER A 963 -26.43 -1.48 -42.30
C SER A 963 -25.80 -2.88 -42.06
N PRO A 964 -25.63 -3.72 -43.09
CA PRO A 964 -25.00 -5.03 -42.92
C PRO A 964 -23.58 -4.86 -42.36
N CYS A 965 -23.29 -5.47 -41.20
CA CYS A 965 -22.03 -5.23 -40.49
C CYS A 965 -21.15 -6.47 -40.40
N ILE A 966 -19.84 -6.25 -40.44
CA ILE A 966 -18.81 -7.24 -40.09
C ILE A 966 -17.90 -6.63 -39.03
N ALA A 967 -17.56 -7.39 -37.98
CA ALA A 967 -16.61 -6.97 -36.96
C ALA A 967 -15.92 -8.19 -36.32
N ILE A 968 -14.77 -7.96 -35.71
CA ILE A 968 -14.12 -8.92 -34.80
C ILE A 968 -14.13 -8.32 -33.41
N ASN A 969 -14.61 -9.08 -32.43
CA ASN A 969 -14.56 -8.67 -31.03
C ASN A 969 -13.48 -9.45 -30.31
N THR A 970 -12.49 -8.79 -29.72
CA THR A 970 -11.42 -9.45 -28.95
C THR A 970 -11.65 -9.22 -27.46
N PHE A 971 -11.81 -10.30 -26.71
CA PHE A 971 -12.01 -10.31 -25.27
C PHE A 971 -10.75 -10.75 -24.56
N PHE A 972 -10.38 -10.06 -23.50
CA PHE A 972 -9.19 -10.39 -22.71
C PHE A 972 -9.45 -10.24 -21.21
N HIS A 973 -8.75 -11.06 -20.42
CA HIS A 973 -8.85 -11.02 -18.97
C HIS A 973 -8.19 -9.75 -18.43
N TRP A 974 -9.00 -8.92 -17.77
CA TRP A 974 -8.54 -7.69 -17.12
C TRP A 974 -8.06 -7.92 -15.68
N PHE A 975 -8.62 -8.94 -15.02
CA PHE A 975 -8.34 -9.31 -13.65
C PHE A 975 -7.44 -10.56 -13.60
N ASP A 976 -6.75 -10.78 -12.48
CA ASP A 976 -5.98 -12.01 -12.23
C ASP A 976 -6.90 -13.23 -12.36
N ASP A 977 -6.45 -14.28 -13.06
CA ASP A 977 -7.19 -15.53 -13.28
C ASP A 977 -7.77 -16.12 -11.99
N LYS A 978 -7.13 -15.88 -10.83
CA LYS A 978 -7.60 -16.33 -9.51
C LYS A 978 -8.91 -15.68 -9.07
N LEU A 979 -9.27 -14.52 -9.63
CA LEU A 979 -10.50 -13.80 -9.33
C LEU A 979 -11.68 -14.30 -10.17
N HIS A 980 -11.43 -15.08 -11.23
CA HIS A 980 -12.46 -15.66 -12.06
C HIS A 980 -13.05 -16.94 -11.42
N SER A 981 -14.35 -17.15 -11.63
CA SER A 981 -15.08 -18.31 -11.13
C SER A 981 -14.51 -19.63 -11.67
N ALA A 982 -14.41 -20.65 -10.82
CA ALA A 982 -13.93 -21.97 -11.21
C ALA A 982 -14.79 -22.62 -12.32
N GLY A 983 -14.14 -23.43 -13.16
CA GLY A 983 -14.77 -24.19 -14.24
C GLY A 983 -14.80 -23.46 -15.59
N LYS A 984 -15.18 -24.16 -16.65
CA LYS A 984 -15.12 -23.63 -18.02
C LYS A 984 -16.03 -22.41 -18.20
N ASP A 985 -15.45 -21.30 -18.65
CA ASP A 985 -16.15 -20.16 -19.23
C ASP A 985 -15.67 -20.03 -20.68
N LEU A 986 -16.46 -20.51 -21.63
CA LEU A 986 -16.08 -20.54 -23.05
C LEU A 986 -16.54 -19.29 -23.79
N TYR A 987 -17.39 -18.48 -23.15
CA TYR A 987 -18.07 -17.34 -23.76
C TYR A 987 -17.74 -16.01 -23.08
N GLY A 988 -17.02 -16.03 -21.94
CA GLY A 988 -16.63 -14.86 -21.15
C GLY A 988 -17.77 -14.27 -20.30
N ASN A 989 -18.81 -15.05 -20.03
CA ASN A 989 -20.08 -14.57 -19.46
C ASN A 989 -20.22 -14.88 -17.96
N LYS A 990 -19.24 -15.50 -17.31
CA LYS A 990 -19.31 -15.76 -15.87
C LYS A 990 -18.81 -14.57 -15.08
N ASP A 991 -19.59 -14.20 -14.06
CA ASP A 991 -19.15 -13.24 -13.06
C ASP A 991 -17.92 -13.72 -12.26
N LEU A 992 -17.25 -12.76 -11.63
CA LEU A 992 -16.11 -13.02 -10.77
C LEU A 992 -16.49 -13.91 -9.58
N ALA A 993 -15.52 -14.70 -9.12
CA ALA A 993 -15.72 -15.69 -8.05
C ALA A 993 -16.32 -15.07 -6.79
N CYS A 994 -15.88 -13.86 -6.42
CA CYS A 994 -16.36 -13.16 -5.24
C CYS A 994 -17.85 -12.81 -5.31
N TYR A 995 -18.39 -12.49 -6.48
CA TYR A 995 -19.82 -12.22 -6.65
C TYR A 995 -20.63 -13.51 -6.53
N GLU A 996 -20.18 -14.59 -7.18
CA GLU A 996 -20.86 -15.88 -7.12
C GLU A 996 -20.85 -16.48 -5.70
N GLU A 997 -19.74 -16.39 -4.98
CA GLU A 997 -19.64 -16.76 -3.57
C GLU A 997 -20.58 -15.89 -2.71
N GLY A 998 -20.58 -14.57 -2.95
CA GLY A 998 -21.47 -13.63 -2.26
C GLY A 998 -22.96 -13.94 -2.45
N ARG A 999 -23.37 -14.40 -3.65
CA ARG A 999 -24.74 -14.87 -3.89
C ARG A 999 -25.09 -16.12 -3.08
N GLY A 1000 -24.14 -17.03 -2.90
CA GLY A 1000 -24.27 -18.17 -2.00
C GLY A 1000 -24.52 -17.73 -0.56
N VAL A 1001 -23.69 -16.80 -0.06
CA VAL A 1001 -23.82 -16.23 1.29
C VAL A 1001 -25.16 -15.52 1.48
N LEU A 1002 -25.64 -14.77 0.48
CA LEU A 1002 -26.95 -14.11 0.53
C LEU A 1002 -28.09 -15.13 0.65
N LYS A 1003 -28.02 -16.25 -0.07
CA LYS A 1003 -29.00 -17.33 0.03
C LYS A 1003 -29.03 -17.93 1.45
N ASP A 1004 -27.87 -18.19 2.02
CA ASP A 1004 -27.74 -18.71 3.39
C ASP A 1004 -28.25 -17.70 4.43
N LEU A 1005 -27.93 -16.42 4.24
CA LEU A 1005 -28.38 -15.33 5.09
C LEU A 1005 -29.91 -15.20 5.06
N VAL A 1006 -30.52 -15.23 3.88
CA VAL A 1006 -31.98 -15.19 3.72
C VAL A 1006 -32.64 -16.41 4.37
N GLY A 1007 -32.00 -17.58 4.29
CA GLY A 1007 -32.49 -18.81 4.94
C GLY A 1007 -32.52 -18.73 6.47
N LYS A 1008 -31.66 -17.92 7.11
CA LYS A 1008 -31.68 -17.71 8.57
C LYS A 1008 -32.98 -17.09 9.09
N PHE A 1009 -33.78 -16.48 8.20
CA PHE A 1009 -35.06 -15.86 8.55
C PHE A 1009 -36.28 -16.73 8.21
N ASP A 1010 -36.09 -17.98 7.78
CA ASP A 1010 -37.20 -18.89 7.39
C ASP A 1010 -38.16 -19.21 8.56
N GLY A 1011 -37.72 -19.03 9.81
CA GLY A 1011 -38.55 -19.23 11.01
C GLY A 1011 -39.42 -18.03 11.41
N LEU A 1012 -39.37 -16.92 10.67
CA LEU A 1012 -40.16 -15.71 10.94
C LEU A 1012 -41.40 -15.63 10.04
N ASP A 1013 -42.42 -14.90 10.48
CA ASP A 1013 -43.56 -14.58 9.61
C ASP A 1013 -43.14 -13.72 8.41
N GLU A 1014 -43.93 -13.77 7.34
CA GLU A 1014 -43.59 -13.16 6.05
C GLU A 1014 -43.29 -11.65 6.15
N ASN A 1015 -44.03 -10.91 6.98
CA ASN A 1015 -43.86 -9.47 7.12
C ASN A 1015 -42.56 -9.14 7.86
N THR A 1016 -42.28 -9.85 8.96
CA THR A 1016 -41.05 -9.68 9.74
C THR A 1016 -39.81 -10.09 8.94
N ARG A 1017 -39.89 -11.22 8.21
CA ARG A 1017 -38.85 -11.67 7.30
C ARG A 1017 -38.55 -10.63 6.22
N ARG A 1018 -39.61 -10.12 5.57
CA ARG A 1018 -39.49 -9.05 4.56
C ARG A 1018 -38.87 -7.79 5.14
N PHE A 1019 -39.29 -7.36 6.33
CA PHE A 1019 -38.75 -6.18 7.00
C PHE A 1019 -37.22 -6.29 7.22
N TYR A 1020 -36.75 -7.40 7.77
CA TYR A 1020 -35.30 -7.57 8.03
C TYR A 1020 -34.48 -7.72 6.75
N ILE A 1021 -35.00 -8.43 5.75
CA ILE A 1021 -34.33 -8.55 4.44
C ILE A 1021 -34.22 -7.16 3.78
N MET A 1022 -35.29 -6.36 3.81
CA MET A 1022 -35.27 -4.99 3.29
C MET A 1022 -34.24 -4.10 4.02
N ARG A 1023 -34.14 -4.23 5.35
CA ARG A 1023 -33.16 -3.49 6.15
C ARG A 1023 -31.73 -3.87 5.80
N LEU A 1024 -31.43 -5.17 5.69
CA LEU A 1024 -30.11 -5.65 5.26
C LEU A 1024 -29.79 -5.20 3.82
N GLY A 1025 -30.79 -5.18 2.94
CA GLY A 1025 -30.64 -4.64 1.59
C GLY A 1025 -30.26 -3.15 1.60
N GLN A 1026 -30.88 -2.34 2.45
CA GLN A 1026 -30.53 -0.92 2.60
C GLN A 1026 -29.12 -0.72 3.14
N GLU A 1027 -28.68 -1.54 4.10
CA GLU A 1027 -27.31 -1.50 4.62
C GLU A 1027 -26.29 -1.83 3.53
N LEU A 1028 -26.55 -2.87 2.71
CA LEU A 1028 -25.70 -3.21 1.57
C LEU A 1028 -25.65 -2.10 0.51
N LEU A 1029 -26.77 -1.45 0.23
CA LEU A 1029 -26.83 -0.29 -0.67
C LEU A 1029 -26.07 0.91 -0.10
N GLY A 1030 -26.14 1.15 1.21
CA GLY A 1030 -25.36 2.18 1.90
C GLY A 1030 -23.87 1.94 1.76
N ILE A 1031 -23.41 0.70 1.98
CA ILE A 1031 -22.01 0.30 1.80
C ILE A 1031 -21.59 0.49 0.33
N ALA A 1032 -22.43 0.11 -0.62
CA ALA A 1032 -22.14 0.30 -2.04
C ALA A 1032 -21.97 1.78 -2.41
N ALA A 1033 -22.77 2.68 -1.82
CA ALA A 1033 -22.69 4.13 -2.05
C ALA A 1033 -21.42 4.78 -1.46
N GLU A 1034 -20.79 4.15 -0.45
CA GLU A 1034 -19.51 4.61 0.12
C GLU A 1034 -18.28 4.20 -0.71
N ILE A 1035 -18.46 3.25 -1.65
CA ILE A 1035 -17.41 2.79 -2.55
C ILE A 1035 -17.40 3.71 -3.78
N ASN A 1036 -16.50 4.70 -3.80
CA ASN A 1036 -16.34 5.61 -4.94
C ASN A 1036 -15.94 4.85 -6.21
N TRP A 1037 -16.81 4.85 -7.21
CA TRP A 1037 -16.50 4.52 -8.61
C TRP A 1037 -15.81 5.72 -9.27
N GLY A 1038 -14.59 6.02 -8.83
CA GLY A 1038 -13.78 7.07 -9.48
C GLY A 1038 -13.22 6.60 -10.82
N PRO A 1039 -13.07 7.49 -11.82
CA PRO A 1039 -12.34 7.21 -13.06
C PRO A 1039 -10.84 6.99 -12.85
#